data_AF-A0A9D1U3P6-F1
#
_entry.id   AF-A0A9D1U3P6-F1
#
_cell.length_a   1.000
_cell.length_b   1.000
_cell.length_c   1.000
_cell.angle_alpha   90.00
_cell.angle_beta   90.00
_cell.angle_gamma   90.00
#
_symmetry.space_group_name_H-M   'P 1'
#
loop_
_entity.id
_entity.type
_entity.pdbx_description
1 polymer ?
#
loop_
_entity_poly.entity_id
_entity_poly.type
_entity_poly.pdbx_seq_one_letter_code
_entity_poly.pdbx_strand_id
1 'polypeptide(L)'
;MNYKSSMTDVGNEMIAQAHKDDKAIIFDSFLVSEALPENNADLTKVTTDLFSNPLTYPINSKATLDNTFTVKAVLANKTDKFSIDKDFSINTIGILAHIDGDTDSRVMTVAAADGIGAVITAFKDTLYSLTIAITQAYKADQPVKFVLANVAYALASDLDKLDISINARLTNYYTKPEADDKFVTNEGLSSKLPTDIAHTGAANTFTEAQKFNKGATDGDGNSFATEKDVSKKVDTADTTGWQKQALFGAGSYTAGAVPTGSDYATYVKANFSKPGVYFIRDDKTASTIDGQPLSVVDSMLTSEGGNYYYASGVSVYGDSVYRAITPTSDTGWKRSVESRVVNVNNDGKTDANTSLISMSQKLGIYSVYIQGQSIHNPSTDSIRGILHSTGGGFASGTFHSNQGDAYSSYSVVIQNGTTVTWKHLATTEDITPSSMRGRDLTGNDDIFTLAAGLYPMAGVTPKNGIPGVTWGWVQVVDNGNKFVRWFDVNGREQINTYLGSPAHWSGWRATNSSIVASSTNLNTLMLSGTYMLNGITVTNLPSGLTGSQWLTLYVNQIAGSNGTQILINSNTGQMWTRGWHASGSIIFTAWVESVMGNSNGTITVNGQTYAPVAMDVNSKSVSAIPNFVNGFKLNGHLININPTNGWTVDGVPLISIVADEATAKSKSLNDLLHFWVTKE
;
A
#
# COMPACT_ATOMS: atom_id res chain seq x y z
N MET A 1 14.53 6.97 48.72
CA MET A 1 14.04 8.31 49.13
C MET A 1 12.53 8.20 49.26
N ASN A 2 11.98 8.58 50.41
CA ASN A 2 10.58 8.38 50.72
C ASN A 2 9.85 9.71 50.51
N TYR A 3 8.80 9.69 49.70
CA TYR A 3 7.86 10.80 49.56
C TYR A 3 6.52 10.33 50.10
N LYS A 4 5.85 11.20 50.85
CA LYS A 4 4.44 11.08 51.21
C LYS A 4 3.65 11.87 50.18
N SER A 5 2.66 11.27 49.55
CA SER A 5 1.79 11.99 48.62
C SER A 5 0.34 11.86 49.01
N SER A 6 -0.45 12.81 48.53
CA SER A 6 -1.89 12.83 48.73
C SER A 6 -2.59 13.46 47.53
N MET A 7 -3.82 13.01 47.30
CA MET A 7 -4.77 13.73 46.46
C MET A 7 -5.19 15.00 47.21
N THR A 8 -5.19 16.14 46.53
CA THR A 8 -5.66 17.39 47.14
C THR A 8 -7.19 17.42 47.16
N ASP A 9 -7.79 18.22 48.03
CA ASP A 9 -9.24 18.47 48.05
C ASP A 9 -9.71 18.97 46.68
N VAL A 10 -8.94 19.87 46.07
CA VAL A 10 -9.18 20.37 44.71
C VAL A 10 -9.09 19.26 43.67
N GLY A 11 -8.14 18.32 43.81
CA GLY A 11 -8.04 17.15 42.94
C GLY A 11 -9.25 16.23 43.06
N ASN A 12 -9.73 15.97 44.27
CA ASN A 12 -10.94 15.20 44.52
C ASN A 12 -12.19 15.87 43.90
N GLU A 13 -12.35 17.18 44.09
CA GLU A 13 -13.42 17.97 43.48
C GLU A 13 -13.34 17.93 41.95
N MET A 14 -12.13 18.05 41.38
CA MET A 14 -11.89 17.99 39.94
C MET A 14 -12.29 16.64 39.35
N ILE A 15 -11.98 15.53 40.02
CA ILE A 15 -12.39 14.18 39.58
C ILE A 15 -13.90 14.04 39.64
N ALA A 16 -14.54 14.49 40.71
CA ALA A 16 -15.98 14.41 40.88
C ALA A 16 -16.71 15.26 39.82
N GLN A 17 -16.21 16.46 39.54
CA GLN A 17 -16.78 17.36 38.54
C GLN A 17 -16.55 16.86 37.11
N ALA A 18 -15.35 16.38 36.79
CA ALA A 18 -15.04 15.77 35.49
C ALA A 18 -15.94 14.55 35.20
N HIS A 19 -16.19 13.72 36.22
CA HIS A 19 -17.12 12.58 36.09
C HIS A 19 -18.57 13.04 35.89
N LYS A 20 -19.02 14.06 36.64
CA LYS A 20 -20.37 14.62 36.52
C LYS A 20 -20.63 15.24 35.14
N ASP A 21 -19.62 15.89 34.58
CA ASP A 21 -19.72 16.60 33.30
C ASP A 21 -19.32 15.74 32.08
N ASP A 22 -18.97 14.47 32.30
CA ASP A 22 -18.45 13.54 31.27
C ASP A 22 -17.26 14.11 30.47
N LYS A 23 -16.31 14.71 31.21
CA LYS A 23 -15.12 15.36 30.65
C LYS A 23 -13.83 14.68 31.12
N ALA A 24 -12.79 14.77 30.31
CA ALA A 24 -11.48 14.22 30.64
C ALA A 24 -10.71 15.15 31.60
N ILE A 25 -9.82 14.57 32.41
CA ILE A 25 -8.80 15.33 33.15
C ILE A 25 -7.54 15.41 32.30
N ILE A 26 -7.07 16.64 32.08
CA ILE A 26 -5.85 16.95 31.35
C ILE A 26 -4.76 17.24 32.36
N PHE A 27 -3.70 16.43 32.37
CA PHE A 27 -2.52 16.69 33.20
C PHE A 27 -1.56 17.60 32.43
N ASP A 28 -1.17 18.72 33.06
CA ASP A 28 -0.46 19.80 32.39
C ASP A 28 1.06 19.72 32.62
N SER A 29 1.48 19.66 33.88
CA SER A 29 2.90 19.75 34.23
C SER A 29 3.22 19.26 35.65
N PHE A 30 4.50 18.98 35.87
CA PHE A 30 5.10 18.81 37.20
C PHE A 30 5.62 20.16 37.70
N LEU A 31 5.22 20.55 38.91
CA LEU A 31 5.85 21.63 39.67
C LEU A 31 6.77 21.01 40.69
N VAL A 32 8.01 21.46 40.72
CA VAL A 32 9.03 20.94 41.62
C VAL A 32 9.59 22.10 42.43
N SER A 33 9.61 21.98 43.76
CA SER A 33 10.08 23.04 44.64
C SER A 33 10.97 22.51 45.77
N GLU A 34 11.88 23.37 46.23
CA GLU A 34 12.69 23.16 47.43
C GLU A 34 11.91 23.46 48.73
N ALA A 35 10.69 23.98 48.62
CA ALA A 35 9.82 24.19 49.78
C ALA A 35 9.42 22.85 50.40
N LEU A 36 9.49 22.77 51.73
CA LEU A 36 8.97 21.67 52.53
C LEU A 36 7.63 22.11 53.15
N PRO A 37 6.61 21.23 53.21
CA PRO A 37 5.44 21.49 54.03
C PRO A 37 5.84 21.60 55.50
N GLU A 38 5.09 22.37 56.28
CA GLU A 38 5.28 22.41 57.74
C GLU A 38 5.14 21.00 58.36
N ASN A 39 5.80 20.76 59.49
CA ASN A 39 5.73 19.46 60.16
C ASN A 39 4.28 19.08 60.47
N ASN A 40 3.85 17.88 60.02
CA ASN A 40 2.48 17.39 60.08
C ASN A 40 1.46 18.16 59.20
N ALA A 41 1.90 18.86 58.16
CA ALA A 41 1.00 19.49 57.21
C ALA A 41 0.06 18.46 56.56
N ASP A 42 -1.22 18.81 56.53
CA ASP A 42 -2.25 18.05 55.84
C ASP A 42 -2.11 18.24 54.33
N LEU A 43 -1.51 17.25 53.67
CA LEU A 43 -1.23 17.30 52.22
C LEU A 43 -2.50 17.38 51.36
N THR A 44 -3.67 17.07 51.90
CA THR A 44 -4.94 17.21 51.17
C THR A 44 -5.29 18.68 50.91
N LYS A 45 -4.81 19.60 51.74
CA LYS A 45 -5.15 21.04 51.67
C LYS A 45 -4.16 21.87 50.87
N VAL A 46 -3.21 21.24 50.19
CA VAL A 46 -2.14 21.93 49.46
C VAL A 46 -2.69 22.60 48.19
N THR A 47 -2.35 23.87 48.02
CA THR A 47 -2.59 24.66 46.80
C THR A 47 -1.27 24.96 46.08
N THR A 48 -1.33 25.70 44.97
CA THR A 48 -0.15 26.23 44.27
C THR A 48 0.74 27.10 45.15
N ASP A 49 0.21 27.66 46.25
CA ASP A 49 0.93 28.61 47.11
C ASP A 49 2.10 27.97 47.87
N LEU A 50 2.08 26.64 48.06
CA LEU A 50 3.18 25.89 48.65
C LEU A 50 4.44 25.89 47.75
N PHE A 51 4.28 26.17 46.46
CA PHE A 51 5.35 26.10 45.46
C PHE A 51 5.91 27.50 45.19
N SER A 52 6.75 28.02 46.09
CA SER A 52 7.51 29.25 45.81
C SER A 52 8.63 28.98 44.79
N ASN A 53 8.70 29.77 43.72
CA ASN A 53 9.69 29.64 42.63
C ASN A 53 9.87 28.21 42.09
N PRO A 54 8.79 27.53 41.65
CA PRO A 54 8.90 26.14 41.23
C PRO A 54 9.61 26.03 39.87
N LEU A 55 10.28 24.91 39.68
CA LEU A 55 10.68 24.46 38.35
C LEU A 55 9.52 23.67 37.73
N THR A 56 9.09 24.08 36.54
CA THR A 56 7.97 23.45 35.84
C THR A 56 8.48 22.56 34.72
N TYR A 57 8.10 21.28 34.75
CA TYR A 57 8.48 20.28 33.75
C TYR A 57 7.25 19.70 33.04
N PRO A 58 7.34 19.42 31.73
CA PRO A 58 6.26 18.81 30.99
C PRO A 58 6.06 17.35 31.41
N ILE A 59 4.83 16.85 31.26
CA ILE A 59 4.53 15.42 31.46
C ILE A 59 4.95 14.66 30.20
N ASN A 60 5.88 13.72 30.37
CA ASN A 60 6.41 12.91 29.27
C ASN A 60 5.57 11.65 29.01
N SER A 61 4.86 11.15 30.02
CA SER A 61 3.91 10.04 29.84
C SER A 61 2.84 10.04 30.91
N LYS A 62 1.64 9.59 30.52
CA LYS A 62 0.51 9.32 31.42
C LYS A 62 -0.04 7.93 31.16
N ALA A 63 -0.40 7.21 32.21
CA ALA A 63 -1.09 5.93 32.14
C ALA A 63 -2.17 5.88 33.22
N THR A 64 -3.33 5.34 32.88
CA THR A 64 -4.42 5.08 33.83
C THR A 64 -4.66 3.57 33.88
N LEU A 65 -4.74 3.03 35.09
CA LEU A 65 -5.04 1.61 35.32
C LEU A 65 -5.97 1.51 36.52
N ASP A 66 -7.18 0.97 36.27
CA ASP A 66 -8.27 0.85 37.23
C ASP A 66 -8.54 2.16 37.99
N ASN A 67 -8.28 2.17 39.30
CA ASN A 67 -8.52 3.29 40.20
C ASN A 67 -7.25 4.13 40.45
N THR A 68 -6.24 4.04 39.58
CA THR A 68 -4.98 4.78 39.71
C THR A 68 -4.58 5.47 38.42
N PHE A 69 -3.85 6.56 38.55
CA PHE A 69 -3.12 7.18 37.45
C PHE A 69 -1.64 7.27 37.78
N THR A 70 -0.82 7.09 36.75
CA THR A 70 0.62 7.32 36.79
C THR A 70 0.98 8.42 35.81
N VAL A 71 1.66 9.45 36.29
CA VAL A 71 2.28 10.48 35.45
C VAL A 71 3.79 10.47 35.63
N LYS A 72 4.53 10.69 34.53
CA LYS A 72 6.00 10.74 34.55
C LYS A 72 6.54 12.01 33.91
N ALA A 73 7.63 12.51 34.47
CA ALA A 73 8.39 13.64 33.96
C ALA A 73 9.89 13.37 34.01
N VAL A 74 10.63 13.97 33.07
CA VAL A 74 12.09 14.00 33.01
C VAL A 74 12.56 15.35 33.53
N LEU A 75 13.15 15.35 34.73
CA LEU A 75 13.65 16.54 35.39
C LEU A 75 15.12 16.76 34.99
N ALA A 76 15.34 17.57 33.97
CA ALA A 76 16.69 17.93 33.51
C ALA A 76 17.24 19.16 34.27
N ASN A 77 18.55 19.20 34.47
CA ASN A 77 19.25 20.35 35.05
C ASN A 77 19.38 21.56 34.11
N LYS A 78 19.06 21.38 32.82
CA LYS A 78 18.95 22.44 31.82
C LYS A 78 17.86 22.10 30.82
N THR A 79 17.01 23.08 30.52
CA THR A 79 15.94 23.04 29.53
C THR A 79 16.04 24.24 28.59
N ASP A 80 15.13 24.37 27.64
CA ASP A 80 14.94 25.58 26.83
C ASP A 80 14.48 26.78 27.68
N LYS A 81 13.89 26.54 28.84
CA LYS A 81 13.29 27.58 29.71
C LYS A 81 14.19 28.00 30.88
N PHE A 82 15.08 27.13 31.36
CA PHE A 82 15.94 27.45 32.51
C PHE A 82 17.22 26.60 32.57
N SER A 83 18.19 27.07 33.35
CA SER A 83 19.41 26.36 33.77
C SER A 83 19.46 26.33 35.29
N ILE A 84 19.81 25.19 35.87
CA ILE A 84 19.98 25.00 37.31
C ILE A 84 21.46 25.19 37.64
N ASP A 85 21.82 26.33 38.22
CA ASP A 85 23.23 26.68 38.44
C ASP A 85 23.77 26.20 39.81
N LYS A 86 22.90 25.64 40.66
CA LYS A 86 23.22 25.05 41.97
C LYS A 86 22.34 23.83 42.19
N ASP A 87 22.82 22.86 42.96
CA ASP A 87 22.06 21.65 43.27
C ASP A 87 20.67 22.01 43.83
N PHE A 88 19.62 21.47 43.21
CA PHE A 88 18.23 21.80 43.50
C PHE A 88 17.55 20.63 44.21
N SER A 89 17.10 20.86 45.45
CA SER A 89 16.47 19.83 46.28
C SER A 89 14.99 19.68 45.95
N ILE A 90 14.58 18.50 45.48
CA ILE A 90 13.20 18.17 45.16
C ILE A 90 12.45 17.83 46.46
N ASN A 91 12.00 18.83 47.19
CA ASN A 91 11.33 18.62 48.47
C ASN A 91 9.82 18.45 48.31
N THR A 92 9.22 19.11 47.32
CA THR A 92 7.81 18.97 46.97
C THR A 92 7.63 18.84 45.46
N ILE A 93 6.64 18.03 45.06
CA ILE A 93 6.24 17.81 43.69
C ILE A 93 4.72 17.96 43.60
N GLY A 94 4.23 18.88 42.77
CA GLY A 94 2.82 19.06 42.46
C GLY A 94 2.54 18.62 41.03
N ILE A 95 1.40 17.96 40.82
CA ILE A 95 0.89 17.67 39.47
C ILE A 95 -0.23 18.67 39.19
N LEU A 96 -0.01 19.54 38.21
CA LEU A 96 -1.07 20.40 37.70
C LEU A 96 -1.95 19.65 36.71
N ALA A 97 -3.25 19.85 36.83
CA ALA A 97 -4.24 19.36 35.90
C ALA A 97 -5.43 20.32 35.80
N HIS A 98 -6.23 20.17 34.75
CA HIS A 98 -7.52 20.83 34.58
C HIS A 98 -8.54 19.86 33.94
N ILE A 99 -9.81 20.25 33.93
CA ILE A 99 -10.87 19.50 33.22
C ILE A 99 -10.92 19.99 31.77
N ASP A 100 -11.09 19.08 30.81
CA ASP A 100 -11.17 19.41 29.39
C ASP A 100 -12.21 20.53 29.10
N GLY A 101 -11.73 21.61 28.49
CA GLY A 101 -12.50 22.84 28.23
C GLY A 101 -12.40 23.94 29.31
N ASP A 102 -11.73 23.68 30.43
CA ASP A 102 -11.36 24.71 31.42
C ASP A 102 -9.99 25.31 31.09
N THR A 103 -9.72 26.54 31.55
CA THR A 103 -8.43 27.22 31.31
C THR A 103 -7.47 27.17 32.51
N ASP A 104 -7.96 26.77 33.68
CA ASP A 104 -7.26 27.00 34.94
C ASP A 104 -6.68 25.69 35.50
N SER A 105 -5.37 25.49 35.33
CA SER A 105 -4.64 24.39 35.93
C SER A 105 -4.54 24.53 37.46
N ARG A 106 -4.85 23.46 38.18
CA ARG A 106 -4.78 23.40 39.65
C ARG A 106 -3.97 22.20 40.12
N VAL A 107 -3.41 22.28 41.33
CA VAL A 107 -2.64 21.15 41.91
C VAL A 107 -3.61 20.04 42.27
N MET A 108 -3.60 18.97 41.47
CA MET A 108 -4.45 17.80 41.67
C MET A 108 -3.85 16.84 42.70
N THR A 109 -2.53 16.69 42.71
CA THR A 109 -1.83 15.77 43.62
C THR A 109 -0.50 16.39 44.03
N VAL A 110 -0.13 16.17 45.28
CA VAL A 110 1.15 16.61 45.84
C VAL A 110 1.91 15.43 46.41
N ALA A 111 3.23 15.44 46.26
CA ALA A 111 4.17 14.57 46.94
C ALA A 111 5.22 15.41 47.67
N ALA A 112 5.45 15.15 48.95
CA ALA A 112 6.42 15.83 49.79
C ALA A 112 7.44 14.84 50.34
N ALA A 113 8.72 15.23 50.37
CA ALA A 113 9.80 14.41 50.90
C ALA A 113 9.64 14.20 52.41
N ASP A 114 9.84 12.95 52.87
CA ASP A 114 9.92 12.61 54.29
C ASP A 114 11.39 12.67 54.73
N GLY A 115 11.89 13.88 54.98
CA GLY A 115 13.30 14.16 55.26
C GLY A 115 14.02 14.81 54.08
N ILE A 116 15.07 14.16 53.55
CA ILE A 116 15.89 14.69 52.45
C ILE A 116 15.30 14.27 51.09
N GLY A 117 14.95 15.26 50.27
CA GLY A 117 14.48 15.06 48.89
C GLY A 117 15.58 14.62 47.92
N ALA A 118 15.18 14.15 46.74
CA ALA A 118 16.10 13.91 45.62
C ALA A 118 16.73 15.23 45.15
N VAL A 119 17.92 15.16 44.54
CA VAL A 119 18.64 16.36 44.09
C VAL A 119 18.78 16.33 42.57
N ILE A 120 18.43 17.43 41.91
CA ILE A 120 18.84 17.70 40.53
C ILE A 120 20.19 18.41 40.61
N THR A 121 21.24 17.79 40.08
CA THR A 121 22.60 18.35 40.16
C THR A 121 22.74 19.59 39.29
N ALA A 122 23.54 20.54 39.75
CA ALA A 122 23.84 21.76 39.02
C ALA A 122 24.39 21.47 37.61
N PHE A 123 23.96 22.25 36.63
CA PHE A 123 24.53 22.21 35.28
C PHE A 123 25.93 22.83 35.27
N LYS A 124 26.95 21.98 35.11
CA LYS A 124 28.36 22.35 34.93
C LYS A 124 28.89 21.75 33.62
N ASP A 125 28.31 22.19 32.51
CA ASP A 125 28.58 21.69 31.15
C ASP A 125 28.26 20.20 30.91
N THR A 126 27.56 19.57 31.85
CA THR A 126 27.07 18.19 31.74
C THR A 126 25.57 18.18 31.98
N LEU A 127 24.82 17.69 30.99
CA LEU A 127 23.38 17.47 31.12
C LEU A 127 23.15 16.29 32.07
N TYR A 128 22.36 16.54 33.10
CA TYR A 128 21.87 15.53 34.02
C TYR A 128 20.35 15.54 33.99
N SER A 129 19.74 14.37 34.01
CA SER A 129 18.29 14.24 34.10
C SER A 129 17.87 13.12 35.04
N LEU A 130 16.72 13.33 35.67
CA LEU A 130 16.10 12.37 36.58
C LEU A 130 14.68 12.08 36.11
N THR A 131 14.35 10.81 35.86
CA THR A 131 12.97 10.45 35.54
C THR A 131 12.20 10.15 36.81
N ILE A 132 11.09 10.88 37.02
CA ILE A 132 10.20 10.70 38.16
C ILE A 132 8.85 10.19 37.67
N ALA A 133 8.29 9.23 38.40
CA ALA A 133 6.93 8.73 38.23
C ALA A 133 6.15 8.86 39.55
N ILE A 134 4.96 9.47 39.49
CA ILE A 134 4.01 9.53 40.60
C ILE A 134 2.80 8.69 40.22
N THR A 135 2.45 7.72 41.08
CA THR A 135 1.28 6.84 40.88
C THR A 135 0.29 7.04 42.02
N GLN A 136 -0.85 7.67 41.77
CA GLN A 136 -1.82 8.03 42.80
C GLN A 136 -3.18 7.35 42.53
N ALA A 137 -3.82 6.87 43.59
CA ALA A 137 -5.19 6.37 43.53
C ALA A 137 -6.19 7.53 43.53
N TYR A 138 -7.31 7.39 42.81
CA TYR A 138 -8.41 8.37 42.82
C TYR A 138 -9.18 8.44 44.16
N LYS A 139 -8.79 7.64 45.17
CA LYS A 139 -9.26 7.75 46.57
C LYS A 139 -8.06 7.95 47.50
N ALA A 140 -8.21 8.87 48.47
CA ALA A 140 -7.14 9.58 49.18
C ALA A 140 -6.34 8.77 50.25
N ASP A 141 -6.48 7.45 50.32
CA ASP A 141 -6.18 6.72 51.57
C ASP A 141 -5.06 5.66 51.42
N GLN A 142 -4.40 5.55 50.26
CA GLN A 142 -3.40 4.51 49.99
C GLN A 142 -2.02 5.10 49.70
N PRO A 143 -0.93 4.53 50.27
CA PRO A 143 0.43 5.02 50.05
C PRO A 143 0.84 4.85 48.58
N VAL A 144 1.33 5.95 47.99
CA VAL A 144 1.81 5.99 46.62
C VAL A 144 3.17 5.31 46.48
N LYS A 145 3.31 4.54 45.40
CA LYS A 145 4.59 3.95 45.02
C LYS A 145 5.39 4.97 44.20
N PHE A 146 6.40 5.55 44.82
CA PHE A 146 7.43 6.33 44.13
C PHE A 146 8.46 5.37 43.52
N VAL A 147 8.67 5.46 42.20
CA VAL A 147 9.73 4.69 41.53
C VAL A 147 10.72 5.68 40.92
N LEU A 148 11.91 5.74 41.52
CA LEU A 148 13.06 6.42 40.94
C LEU A 148 13.75 5.45 39.98
N ALA A 149 13.64 5.70 38.69
CA ALA A 149 14.42 4.97 37.69
C ALA A 149 15.65 5.82 37.32
N ASN A 150 16.83 5.41 37.81
CA ASN A 150 18.10 5.98 37.35
C ASN A 150 18.37 5.47 35.94
N VAL A 151 17.96 6.22 34.92
CA VAL A 151 18.31 5.92 33.53
C VAL A 151 18.90 7.19 32.93
N ALA A 152 20.21 7.17 32.70
CA ALA A 152 20.89 8.19 31.91
C ALA A 152 20.49 7.97 30.44
N TYR A 153 19.80 8.94 29.84
CA TYR A 153 19.55 8.96 28.41
C TYR A 153 20.54 9.92 27.75
N ALA A 154 21.34 9.43 26.81
CA ALA A 154 22.03 10.29 25.84
C ALA A 154 21.03 10.61 24.71
N LEU A 155 20.90 11.88 24.33
CA LEU A 155 20.10 12.25 23.18
C LEU A 155 20.80 11.78 21.89
N ALA A 156 20.06 11.52 20.82
CA ALA A 156 20.66 11.20 19.52
C ALA A 156 21.65 12.28 19.06
N SER A 157 21.38 13.54 19.38
CA SER A 157 22.28 14.67 19.13
C SER A 157 23.57 14.64 19.95
N ASP A 158 23.59 13.95 21.10
CA ASP A 158 24.80 13.74 21.88
C ASP A 158 25.64 12.59 21.31
N LEU A 159 25.00 11.57 20.74
CA LEU A 159 25.67 10.53 19.97
C LEU A 159 26.29 11.09 18.67
N ASP A 160 25.58 11.99 17.98
CA ASP A 160 26.09 12.67 16.79
C ASP A 160 27.30 13.56 17.12
N LYS A 161 27.29 14.24 18.27
CA LYS A 161 28.44 15.03 18.74
C LYS A 161 29.64 14.14 19.12
N LEU A 162 29.39 12.94 19.63
CA LEU A 162 30.45 11.97 19.93
C LEU A 162 31.11 11.48 18.63
N ASP A 163 30.33 11.19 17.60
CA ASP A 163 30.81 10.80 16.27
C ASP A 163 31.63 11.92 15.61
N ILE A 164 31.11 13.17 15.66
CA ILE A 164 31.85 14.35 15.18
C ILE A 164 33.15 14.55 15.98
N SER A 165 33.13 14.35 17.30
CA SER A 165 34.34 14.49 18.14
C SER A 165 35.38 13.41 17.87
N ILE A 166 34.97 12.18 17.55
CA ILE A 166 35.88 11.08 17.22
C ILE A 166 36.50 11.33 15.85
N ASN A 167 35.70 11.71 14.86
CA ASN A 167 36.18 12.06 13.52
C ASN A 167 37.11 13.28 13.53
N ALA A 168 36.78 14.31 14.33
CA ALA A 168 37.63 15.50 14.51
C ALA A 168 38.95 15.19 15.25
N ARG A 169 38.96 14.25 16.20
CA ARG A 169 40.21 13.80 16.85
C ARG A 169 41.06 12.96 15.91
N LEU A 170 40.47 12.05 15.13
CA LEU A 170 41.20 11.23 14.17
C LEU A 170 41.90 12.09 13.10
N THR A 171 41.22 13.13 12.61
CA THR A 171 41.77 14.08 11.62
C THR A 171 42.87 15.01 12.17
N ASN A 172 42.98 15.17 13.50
CA ASN A 172 44.06 15.92 14.12
C ASN A 172 45.35 15.10 14.34
N TYR A 173 45.25 13.76 14.35
CA TYR A 173 46.41 12.88 14.58
C TYR A 173 46.84 12.09 13.34
N TYR A 174 45.95 11.92 12.36
CA TYR A 174 46.21 11.23 11.11
C TYR A 174 45.63 12.02 9.95
N THR A 175 46.40 12.14 8.86
CA THR A 175 45.84 12.59 7.59
C THR A 175 44.82 11.55 7.09
N LYS A 176 43.85 11.97 6.27
CA LYS A 176 42.82 11.04 5.75
C LYS A 176 43.43 9.75 5.14
N PRO A 177 44.51 9.79 4.34
CA PRO A 177 45.15 8.58 3.85
C PRO A 177 45.76 7.70 4.95
N GLU A 178 46.34 8.30 6.00
CA GLU A 178 46.92 7.55 7.13
C GLU A 178 45.85 6.91 8.02
N ALA A 179 44.70 7.58 8.19
CA ALA A 179 43.56 7.05 8.90
C ALA A 179 42.94 5.87 8.13
N ASP A 180 42.75 6.02 6.82
CA ASP A 180 42.24 4.96 5.93
C ASP A 180 43.21 3.75 5.86
N ASP A 181 44.51 3.97 6.09
CA ASP A 181 45.49 2.88 6.13
C ASP A 181 45.51 2.13 7.48
N LYS A 182 45.39 2.86 8.61
CA LYS A 182 45.46 2.29 9.97
C LYS A 182 44.15 1.75 10.51
N PHE A 183 43.01 2.29 10.07
CA PHE A 183 41.68 1.91 10.56
C PHE A 183 40.89 1.27 9.42
N VAL A 184 40.34 0.07 9.67
CA VAL A 184 39.56 -0.67 8.68
C VAL A 184 38.08 -0.35 8.89
N THR A 185 37.47 0.31 7.91
CA THR A 185 36.00 0.43 7.83
C THR A 185 35.40 -0.85 7.25
N ASN A 186 34.12 -1.14 7.52
CA ASN A 186 33.44 -2.30 6.94
C ASN A 186 33.49 -2.31 5.40
N GLU A 187 33.49 -1.14 4.76
CA GLU A 187 33.63 -1.00 3.30
C GLU A 187 35.06 -1.24 2.80
N GLY A 188 36.08 -0.94 3.61
CA GLY A 188 37.49 -1.14 3.24
C GLY A 188 38.05 -2.53 3.54
N LEU A 189 37.34 -3.33 4.35
CA LEU A 189 37.79 -4.66 4.76
C LEU A 189 37.97 -5.60 3.55
N SER A 190 37.04 -5.58 2.60
CA SER A 190 37.09 -6.42 1.40
C SER A 190 38.30 -6.11 0.50
N SER A 191 38.71 -4.84 0.40
CA SER A 191 39.89 -4.44 -0.38
C SER A 191 41.24 -4.77 0.27
N LYS A 192 41.26 -5.06 1.58
CA LYS A 192 42.47 -5.40 2.34
C LYS A 192 42.60 -6.89 2.64
N LEU A 193 41.56 -7.68 2.40
CA LEU A 193 41.63 -9.13 2.48
C LEU A 193 42.42 -9.68 1.27
N PRO A 194 43.37 -10.59 1.50
CA PRO A 194 44.03 -11.34 0.42
C PRO A 194 43.02 -11.99 -0.54
N THR A 195 43.32 -11.95 -1.84
CA THR A 195 42.43 -12.49 -2.89
C THR A 195 42.33 -14.02 -2.90
N ASP A 196 43.10 -14.70 -2.05
CA ASP A 196 43.15 -16.14 -1.88
C ASP A 196 42.29 -16.65 -0.70
N ILE A 197 41.47 -15.77 -0.10
CA ILE A 197 40.50 -16.17 0.93
C ILE A 197 39.19 -16.62 0.28
N ALA A 198 38.70 -17.79 0.68
CA ALA A 198 37.43 -18.33 0.20
C ALA A 198 36.23 -17.54 0.78
N HIS A 199 35.35 -17.05 -0.09
CA HIS A 199 34.13 -16.34 0.29
C HIS A 199 32.91 -17.28 0.30
N THR A 200 32.06 -17.16 1.33
CA THR A 200 30.77 -17.87 1.39
C THR A 200 29.75 -17.23 0.45
N GLY A 201 29.10 -18.04 -0.39
CA GLY A 201 28.05 -17.56 -1.31
C GLY A 201 28.56 -16.98 -2.65
N ALA A 202 29.87 -17.08 -2.93
CA ALA A 202 30.47 -16.69 -4.20
C ALA A 202 31.24 -17.86 -4.83
N ALA A 203 31.44 -17.80 -6.15
CA ALA A 203 32.31 -18.75 -6.84
C ALA A 203 33.78 -18.47 -6.46
N ASN A 204 34.48 -19.50 -5.98
CA ASN A 204 35.89 -19.41 -5.61
C ASN A 204 36.72 -20.22 -6.62
N THR A 205 37.79 -19.61 -7.15
CA THR A 205 38.73 -20.26 -8.08
C THR A 205 40.08 -20.41 -7.39
N PHE A 206 40.52 -21.65 -7.18
CA PHE A 206 41.84 -21.94 -6.63
C PHE A 206 42.78 -22.37 -7.77
N THR A 207 43.87 -21.65 -7.96
CA THR A 207 44.87 -21.95 -9.00
C THR A 207 45.89 -23.01 -8.57
N GLU A 208 45.91 -23.38 -7.29
CA GLU A 208 46.74 -24.44 -6.72
C GLU A 208 45.93 -25.44 -5.90
N ALA A 209 46.49 -26.64 -5.69
CA ALA A 209 45.85 -27.73 -4.98
C ALA A 209 45.57 -27.38 -3.51
N GLN A 210 44.31 -27.47 -3.09
CA GLN A 210 43.87 -27.23 -1.72
C GLN A 210 43.66 -28.55 -0.97
N LYS A 211 44.03 -28.59 0.32
CA LYS A 211 43.80 -29.74 1.19
C LYS A 211 42.82 -29.38 2.31
N PHE A 212 41.63 -29.97 2.27
CA PHE A 212 40.62 -29.79 3.32
C PHE A 212 40.61 -30.99 4.27
N ASN A 213 40.36 -30.74 5.56
CA ASN A 213 40.30 -31.80 6.58
C ASN A 213 39.00 -32.64 6.50
N LYS A 214 37.99 -32.14 5.77
CA LYS A 214 36.71 -32.81 5.49
C LYS A 214 36.23 -32.36 4.09
N GLY A 215 35.52 -33.24 3.38
CA GLY A 215 34.92 -32.91 2.09
C GLY A 215 33.81 -31.86 2.18
N ALA A 216 33.51 -31.19 1.08
CA ALA A 216 32.41 -30.24 1.00
C ALA A 216 31.06 -30.94 1.18
N THR A 217 30.19 -30.36 2.00
CA THR A 217 28.81 -30.81 2.22
C THR A 217 27.83 -29.72 1.83
N ASP A 218 26.61 -30.09 1.45
CA ASP A 218 25.51 -29.14 1.30
C ASP A 218 25.06 -28.55 2.65
N GLY A 219 24.07 -27.66 2.61
CA GLY A 219 23.51 -27.02 3.82
C GLY A 219 22.86 -27.98 4.81
N ASP A 220 22.57 -29.21 4.38
CA ASP A 220 21.97 -30.29 5.19
C ASP A 220 23.03 -31.32 5.65
N GLY A 221 24.31 -31.10 5.32
CA GLY A 221 25.42 -31.95 5.73
C GLY A 221 25.69 -33.15 4.82
N ASN A 222 25.05 -33.25 3.67
CA ASN A 222 25.30 -34.31 2.69
C ASN A 222 26.55 -34.01 1.86
N SER A 223 27.42 -35.00 1.67
CA SER A 223 28.60 -34.85 0.81
C SER A 223 28.20 -34.65 -0.67
N PHE A 224 28.85 -33.72 -1.36
CA PHE A 224 28.71 -33.61 -2.82
C PHE A 224 29.39 -34.80 -3.51
N ALA A 225 28.69 -35.42 -4.48
CA ALA A 225 29.23 -36.48 -5.30
C ALA A 225 30.15 -35.90 -6.39
N THR A 226 31.35 -36.44 -6.54
CA THR A 226 32.26 -36.08 -7.65
C THR A 226 31.79 -36.77 -8.94
N GLU A 227 32.23 -36.33 -10.13
CA GLU A 227 31.99 -37.04 -11.41
C GLU A 227 32.41 -38.52 -11.33
N LYS A 228 33.42 -38.84 -10.51
CA LYS A 228 33.88 -40.20 -10.25
C LYS A 228 32.89 -41.04 -9.42
N ASP A 229 32.04 -40.40 -8.63
CA ASP A 229 30.99 -41.06 -7.83
C ASP A 229 29.72 -41.30 -8.66
N VAL A 230 29.39 -40.37 -9.56
CA VAL A 230 28.24 -40.50 -10.48
C VAL A 230 28.47 -41.60 -11.51
N SER A 231 29.72 -41.82 -11.94
CA SER A 231 30.09 -42.90 -12.87
C SER A 231 30.03 -44.32 -12.28
N LYS A 232 29.66 -44.49 -11.01
CA LYS A 232 29.50 -45.80 -10.34
C LYS A 232 28.06 -46.21 -10.04
N LYS A 233 27.04 -45.41 -10.40
CA LYS A 233 25.65 -45.67 -9.99
C LYS A 233 24.88 -46.68 -10.85
N VAL A 234 25.49 -47.24 -11.89
CA VAL A 234 24.97 -48.44 -12.58
C VAL A 234 25.92 -49.58 -12.28
N ASP A 235 25.63 -50.33 -11.23
CA ASP A 235 26.34 -51.58 -10.97
C ASP A 235 25.85 -52.61 -11.99
N THR A 236 26.62 -52.81 -13.06
CA THR A 236 26.31 -53.78 -14.12
C THR A 236 26.37 -55.24 -13.64
N ALA A 237 26.71 -55.48 -12.36
CA ALA A 237 26.77 -56.79 -11.75
C ALA A 237 25.51 -57.19 -10.95
N ASP A 238 24.59 -56.27 -10.63
CA ASP A 238 23.34 -56.64 -9.95
C ASP A 238 22.40 -57.37 -10.93
N THR A 239 22.24 -58.67 -10.72
CA THR A 239 21.41 -59.55 -11.54
C THR A 239 20.15 -60.03 -10.82
N THR A 240 19.82 -59.44 -9.66
CA THR A 240 18.73 -59.92 -8.82
C THR A 240 17.37 -59.34 -9.22
N GLY A 241 16.70 -60.05 -10.13
CA GLY A 241 15.26 -60.31 -10.07
C GLY A 241 14.29 -59.25 -10.61
N TRP A 242 14.55 -57.94 -10.49
CA TRP A 242 13.57 -56.91 -10.90
C TRP A 242 14.04 -56.04 -12.08
N GLN A 243 15.36 -55.82 -12.25
CA GLN A 243 15.91 -55.03 -13.36
C GLN A 243 15.97 -55.77 -14.71
N LYS A 244 15.57 -57.06 -14.74
CA LYS A 244 15.55 -57.91 -15.95
C LYS A 244 14.15 -58.39 -16.35
N GLN A 245 13.07 -57.69 -16.00
CA GLN A 245 11.86 -57.81 -16.84
C GLN A 245 12.15 -57.06 -18.14
N ALA A 246 12.88 -57.72 -19.04
CA ALA A 246 13.15 -57.18 -20.36
C ALA A 246 11.78 -56.99 -21.03
N LEU A 247 11.42 -55.73 -21.31
CA LEU A 247 10.22 -55.40 -22.07
C LEU A 247 10.21 -56.08 -23.47
N PHE A 248 11.37 -56.54 -23.92
CA PHE A 248 11.60 -57.26 -25.17
C PHE A 248 12.38 -58.55 -24.93
N GLY A 249 12.40 -59.47 -25.91
CA GLY A 249 13.23 -60.68 -25.83
C GLY A 249 14.71 -60.35 -25.67
N ALA A 250 15.48 -61.23 -25.00
CA ALA A 250 16.93 -61.03 -24.85
C ALA A 250 17.62 -60.89 -26.22
N GLY A 251 18.25 -59.73 -26.47
CA GLY A 251 18.90 -59.42 -27.76
C GLY A 251 17.95 -58.93 -28.86
N SER A 252 16.68 -58.64 -28.55
CA SER A 252 15.71 -58.08 -29.49
C SER A 252 15.07 -56.82 -28.92
N TYR A 253 14.71 -55.87 -29.78
CA TYR A 253 13.86 -54.72 -29.46
C TYR A 253 12.40 -54.93 -29.92
N THR A 254 12.05 -56.15 -30.34
CA THR A 254 10.74 -56.47 -30.90
C THR A 254 9.85 -57.15 -29.86
N ALA A 255 8.56 -56.87 -29.92
CA ALA A 255 7.54 -57.66 -29.25
C ALA A 255 7.66 -59.15 -29.64
N GLY A 256 7.32 -60.08 -28.74
CA GLY A 256 7.18 -61.49 -29.10
C GLY A 256 6.05 -61.64 -30.11
N ALA A 257 6.25 -62.33 -31.22
CA ALA A 257 5.21 -62.54 -32.22
C ALA A 257 4.46 -63.85 -31.96
N VAL A 258 3.14 -63.83 -31.96
CA VAL A 258 2.33 -65.05 -32.00
C VAL A 258 2.66 -65.79 -33.30
N PRO A 259 3.13 -67.05 -33.24
CA PRO A 259 3.47 -67.81 -34.43
C PRO A 259 2.29 -67.91 -35.39
N THR A 260 2.55 -67.78 -36.69
CA THR A 260 1.54 -67.90 -37.74
C THR A 260 0.72 -69.19 -37.56
N GLY A 261 -0.61 -69.06 -37.49
CA GLY A 261 -1.53 -70.19 -37.28
C GLY A 261 -1.84 -70.51 -35.81
N SER A 262 -1.16 -69.91 -34.83
CA SER A 262 -1.48 -70.08 -33.41
C SER A 262 -2.59 -69.13 -32.97
N ASP A 263 -3.38 -69.54 -31.97
CA ASP A 263 -4.32 -68.65 -31.29
C ASP A 263 -3.61 -67.83 -30.20
N TYR A 264 -3.87 -66.52 -30.15
CA TYR A 264 -3.22 -65.60 -29.21
C TYR A 264 -3.41 -66.03 -27.75
N ALA A 265 -4.63 -66.41 -27.33
CA ALA A 265 -4.89 -66.81 -25.96
C ALA A 265 -4.17 -68.11 -25.59
N THR A 266 -4.12 -69.05 -26.54
CA THR A 266 -3.36 -70.30 -26.39
C THR A 266 -1.85 -70.04 -26.28
N TYR A 267 -1.30 -69.20 -27.16
CA TYR A 267 0.10 -68.83 -27.15
C TYR A 267 0.50 -68.13 -25.84
N VAL A 268 -0.33 -67.20 -25.37
CA VAL A 268 -0.04 -66.45 -24.16
C VAL A 268 -0.04 -67.33 -22.91
N LYS A 269 -1.04 -68.23 -22.77
CA LYS A 269 -1.11 -69.22 -21.68
C LYS A 269 0.12 -70.12 -21.64
N ALA A 270 0.62 -70.54 -22.81
CA ALA A 270 1.76 -71.45 -22.91
C ALA A 270 3.11 -70.78 -22.57
N ASN A 271 3.27 -69.49 -22.90
CA ASN A 271 4.59 -68.83 -22.87
C ASN A 271 4.77 -67.80 -21.75
N PHE A 272 3.68 -67.27 -21.17
CA PHE A 272 3.74 -66.18 -20.18
C PHE A 272 3.03 -66.53 -18.87
N SER A 273 3.25 -67.74 -18.35
CA SER A 273 2.59 -68.24 -17.11
C SER A 273 3.00 -67.53 -15.82
N LYS A 274 4.06 -66.71 -15.85
CA LYS A 274 4.54 -65.95 -14.69
C LYS A 274 3.95 -64.54 -14.67
N PRO A 275 3.77 -63.94 -13.48
CA PRO A 275 3.36 -62.54 -13.38
C PRO A 275 4.38 -61.60 -14.03
N GLY A 276 3.91 -60.61 -14.78
CA GLY A 276 4.76 -59.64 -15.47
C GLY A 276 4.06 -58.88 -16.61
N VAL A 277 4.78 -57.92 -17.20
CA VAL A 277 4.33 -57.15 -18.37
C VAL A 277 5.16 -57.56 -19.59
N TYR A 278 4.50 -57.83 -20.71
CA TYR A 278 5.11 -58.35 -21.95
C TYR A 278 4.57 -57.59 -23.17
N PHE A 279 5.40 -57.37 -24.20
CA PHE A 279 4.91 -56.89 -25.51
C PHE A 279 4.77 -58.05 -26.48
N ILE A 280 3.58 -58.20 -27.06
CA ILE A 280 3.23 -59.31 -27.95
C ILE A 280 2.51 -58.80 -29.20
N ARG A 281 3.00 -59.20 -30.37
CA ARG A 281 2.35 -58.97 -31.66
C ARG A 281 1.44 -60.14 -32.01
N ASP A 282 0.15 -59.88 -32.16
CA ASP A 282 -0.83 -60.84 -32.71
C ASP A 282 -0.91 -60.68 -34.24
N ASP A 283 -0.11 -61.45 -34.97
CA ASP A 283 -0.02 -61.41 -36.44
C ASP A 283 -1.03 -62.35 -37.14
N LYS A 284 -2.07 -62.79 -36.42
CA LYS A 284 -3.06 -63.68 -36.99
C LYS A 284 -3.98 -62.91 -37.94
N THR A 285 -3.87 -63.20 -39.23
CA THR A 285 -4.69 -62.69 -40.34
C THR A 285 -6.19 -63.02 -40.26
N ALA A 286 -6.62 -63.76 -39.23
CA ALA A 286 -8.00 -64.19 -39.00
C ALA A 286 -8.58 -63.72 -37.66
N SER A 287 -7.87 -62.88 -36.89
CA SER A 287 -8.40 -62.27 -35.67
C SER A 287 -9.56 -61.36 -36.00
N THR A 288 -10.61 -61.32 -35.16
CA THR A 288 -11.69 -60.35 -35.32
C THR A 288 -11.79 -59.40 -34.12
N ILE A 289 -12.09 -58.12 -34.36
CA ILE A 289 -12.63 -57.19 -33.36
C ILE A 289 -14.11 -57.12 -33.65
N ASP A 290 -14.92 -57.49 -32.67
CA ASP A 290 -16.39 -57.45 -32.79
C ASP A 290 -16.92 -58.17 -34.05
N GLY A 291 -16.24 -59.25 -34.48
CA GLY A 291 -16.62 -60.07 -35.63
C GLY A 291 -16.11 -59.59 -37.00
N GLN A 292 -15.33 -58.51 -37.08
CA GLN A 292 -14.72 -58.01 -38.33
C GLN A 292 -13.24 -58.41 -38.43
N PRO A 293 -12.75 -58.87 -39.61
CA PRO A 293 -11.38 -59.32 -39.78
C PRO A 293 -10.36 -58.22 -39.51
N LEU A 294 -9.27 -58.58 -38.83
CA LEU A 294 -8.16 -57.69 -38.51
C LEU A 294 -6.86 -58.15 -39.08
N SER A 295 -6.04 -57.15 -39.34
CA SER A 295 -4.60 -57.22 -39.42
C SER A 295 -3.97 -56.85 -38.06
N VAL A 296 -2.79 -57.43 -37.85
CA VAL A 296 -1.80 -57.28 -36.77
C VAL A 296 -2.15 -56.34 -35.61
N VAL A 297 -2.16 -56.87 -34.37
CA VAL A 297 -2.28 -56.07 -33.14
C VAL A 297 -0.95 -56.10 -32.38
N ASP A 298 -0.36 -54.92 -32.14
CA ASP A 298 0.77 -54.77 -31.23
C ASP A 298 0.23 -54.49 -29.82
N SER A 299 0.44 -55.44 -28.90
CA SER A 299 -0.19 -55.42 -27.58
C SER A 299 0.81 -55.44 -26.43
N MET A 300 0.47 -54.72 -25.37
CA MET A 300 1.02 -54.88 -24.03
C MET A 300 0.13 -55.85 -23.26
N LEU A 301 0.70 -56.97 -22.84
CA LEU A 301 0.07 -58.01 -22.03
C LEU A 301 0.53 -57.85 -20.57
N THR A 302 -0.42 -57.77 -19.65
CA THR A 302 -0.19 -57.97 -18.22
C THR A 302 -0.62 -59.37 -17.84
N SER A 303 0.30 -60.17 -17.31
CA SER A 303 0.02 -61.47 -16.69
C SER A 303 0.03 -61.29 -15.17
N GLU A 304 -1.03 -61.72 -14.50
CA GLU A 304 -1.08 -61.74 -13.03
C GLU A 304 -0.63 -63.10 -12.45
N GLY A 305 -0.28 -64.05 -13.33
CA GLY A 305 -0.13 -65.46 -12.97
C GLY A 305 -1.47 -66.19 -12.89
N GLY A 306 -1.45 -67.51 -12.65
CA GLY A 306 -2.68 -68.30 -12.49
C GLY A 306 -3.59 -68.33 -13.73
N ASN A 307 -3.04 -68.07 -14.92
CA ASN A 307 -3.76 -67.93 -16.20
C ASN A 307 -4.71 -66.72 -16.31
N TYR A 308 -4.45 -65.64 -15.58
CA TYR A 308 -5.12 -64.34 -15.75
C TYR A 308 -4.25 -63.38 -16.56
N TYR A 309 -4.83 -62.83 -17.61
CA TYR A 309 -4.14 -62.03 -18.62
C TYR A 309 -5.01 -60.87 -19.11
N TYR A 310 -4.39 -59.70 -19.21
CA TYR A 310 -5.03 -58.48 -19.70
C TYR A 310 -4.14 -57.85 -20.75
N ALA A 311 -4.60 -57.87 -22.00
CA ALA A 311 -3.87 -57.29 -23.12
C ALA A 311 -4.54 -55.99 -23.57
N SER A 312 -3.74 -54.96 -23.85
CA SER A 312 -4.16 -53.72 -24.47
C SER A 312 -3.20 -53.37 -25.60
N GLY A 313 -3.69 -52.93 -26.75
CA GLY A 313 -2.84 -52.71 -27.92
C GLY A 313 -3.42 -51.74 -28.93
N VAL A 314 -2.72 -51.61 -30.06
CA VAL A 314 -3.15 -50.82 -31.21
C VAL A 314 -3.16 -51.73 -32.45
N SER A 315 -4.26 -51.70 -33.21
CA SER A 315 -4.32 -52.37 -34.52
C SER A 315 -3.48 -51.61 -35.56
N VAL A 316 -3.09 -52.24 -36.68
CA VAL A 316 -2.45 -51.50 -37.79
C VAL A 316 -3.34 -50.42 -38.42
N TYR A 317 -4.65 -50.41 -38.12
CA TYR A 317 -5.57 -49.34 -38.51
C TYR A 317 -5.67 -48.22 -37.47
N GLY A 318 -4.91 -48.30 -36.37
CA GLY A 318 -4.88 -47.29 -35.30
C GLY A 318 -5.98 -47.47 -34.24
N ASP A 319 -6.75 -48.56 -34.26
CA ASP A 319 -7.77 -48.82 -33.25
C ASP A 319 -7.10 -49.16 -31.92
N SER A 320 -7.47 -48.46 -30.83
CA SER A 320 -7.12 -48.89 -29.48
C SER A 320 -7.97 -50.10 -29.09
N VAL A 321 -7.33 -51.19 -28.65
CA VAL A 321 -7.99 -52.46 -28.39
C VAL A 321 -7.60 -53.06 -27.04
N TYR A 322 -8.46 -53.92 -26.50
CA TYR A 322 -8.21 -54.70 -25.30
C TYR A 322 -8.73 -56.14 -25.44
N ARG A 323 -8.17 -57.06 -24.66
CA ARG A 323 -8.59 -58.47 -24.57
C ARG A 323 -8.30 -58.98 -23.17
N ALA A 324 -9.26 -59.67 -22.57
CA ALA A 324 -9.09 -60.34 -21.29
C ALA A 324 -9.14 -61.86 -21.49
N ILE A 325 -8.16 -62.56 -20.94
CA ILE A 325 -8.08 -64.02 -20.98
C ILE A 325 -7.98 -64.53 -19.55
N THR A 326 -8.88 -65.42 -19.17
CA THR A 326 -8.95 -66.05 -17.85
C THR A 326 -8.71 -67.57 -18.00
N PRO A 327 -8.65 -68.34 -16.89
CA PRO A 327 -8.54 -69.79 -16.98
C PRO A 327 -9.63 -70.43 -17.85
N THR A 328 -10.86 -69.89 -17.82
CA THR A 328 -12.06 -70.47 -18.44
C THR A 328 -12.65 -69.65 -19.59
N SER A 329 -12.17 -68.44 -19.84
CA SER A 329 -12.75 -67.53 -20.85
C SER A 329 -11.71 -66.74 -21.62
N ASP A 330 -12.14 -66.25 -22.78
CA ASP A 330 -11.39 -65.32 -23.62
C ASP A 330 -12.39 -64.39 -24.30
N THR A 331 -12.21 -63.08 -24.12
CA THR A 331 -13.12 -62.08 -24.69
C THR A 331 -12.95 -61.86 -26.20
N GLY A 332 -11.84 -62.34 -26.76
CA GLY A 332 -11.34 -61.85 -28.05
C GLY A 332 -10.91 -60.37 -27.96
N TRP A 333 -10.42 -59.83 -29.07
CA TRP A 333 -10.09 -58.40 -29.15
C TRP A 333 -11.36 -57.55 -29.21
N LYS A 334 -11.39 -56.50 -28.40
CA LYS A 334 -12.46 -55.51 -28.27
C LYS A 334 -11.88 -54.11 -28.45
N ARG A 335 -12.63 -53.19 -29.05
CA ARG A 335 -12.20 -51.78 -29.17
C ARG A 335 -12.37 -51.05 -27.84
N SER A 336 -11.31 -50.38 -27.38
CA SER A 336 -11.30 -49.58 -26.14
C SER A 336 -12.16 -48.32 -26.26
N VAL A 337 -12.26 -47.73 -27.46
CA VAL A 337 -13.08 -46.55 -27.77
C VAL A 337 -13.56 -46.65 -29.22
N GLU A 338 -14.88 -46.54 -29.47
CA GLU A 338 -15.39 -46.28 -30.83
C GLU A 338 -15.15 -44.79 -31.16
N SER A 339 -13.89 -44.39 -31.38
CA SER A 339 -13.60 -43.06 -31.91
C SER A 339 -13.96 -43.02 -33.39
N ARG A 340 -15.19 -42.65 -33.71
CA ARG A 340 -15.59 -42.39 -35.10
C ARG A 340 -15.43 -40.90 -35.38
N VAL A 341 -14.60 -40.58 -36.38
CA VAL A 341 -14.52 -39.24 -36.95
C VAL A 341 -15.70 -39.09 -37.92
N VAL A 342 -16.59 -38.14 -37.65
CA VAL A 342 -17.70 -37.83 -38.56
C VAL A 342 -17.58 -36.40 -39.05
N ASN A 343 -17.53 -36.25 -40.37
CA ASN A 343 -17.55 -34.96 -41.06
C ASN A 343 -18.97 -34.67 -41.56
N VAL A 344 -19.52 -33.53 -41.13
CA VAL A 344 -20.74 -32.95 -41.69
C VAL A 344 -20.31 -31.86 -42.67
N ASN A 345 -20.57 -32.08 -43.96
CA ASN A 345 -20.02 -31.26 -45.05
C ASN A 345 -20.82 -29.98 -45.29
N ASN A 346 -20.16 -28.96 -45.86
CA ASN A 346 -20.76 -27.71 -46.32
C ASN A 346 -21.39 -27.87 -47.71
N ASP A 347 -22.53 -28.55 -47.76
CA ASP A 347 -23.31 -28.72 -48.99
C ASP A 347 -24.68 -28.00 -48.92
N GLY A 348 -24.97 -27.30 -47.82
CA GLY A 348 -26.26 -26.67 -47.56
C GLY A 348 -27.44 -27.65 -47.48
N LYS A 349 -27.16 -28.96 -47.39
CA LYS A 349 -28.15 -30.05 -47.40
C LYS A 349 -27.99 -30.99 -46.21
N THR A 350 -26.79 -31.08 -45.65
CA THR A 350 -26.49 -31.95 -44.52
C THR A 350 -26.96 -31.28 -43.23
N ASP A 351 -27.88 -31.95 -42.54
CA ASP A 351 -28.39 -31.56 -41.23
C ASP A 351 -27.48 -32.12 -40.12
N ALA A 352 -26.85 -31.19 -39.39
CA ALA A 352 -26.02 -31.48 -38.24
C ALA A 352 -26.78 -32.22 -37.14
N ASN A 353 -28.03 -31.82 -36.85
CA ASN A 353 -28.83 -32.42 -35.78
C ASN A 353 -29.21 -33.87 -36.12
N THR A 354 -29.64 -34.15 -37.36
CA THR A 354 -29.92 -35.52 -37.82
C THR A 354 -28.68 -36.42 -37.70
N SER A 355 -27.51 -35.90 -38.08
CA SER A 355 -26.24 -36.63 -37.95
C SER A 355 -25.93 -36.96 -36.49
N LEU A 356 -26.05 -35.99 -35.59
CA LEU A 356 -25.83 -36.16 -34.15
C LEU A 356 -26.84 -37.12 -33.51
N ILE A 357 -28.11 -37.06 -33.90
CA ILE A 357 -29.15 -38.01 -33.47
C ILE A 357 -28.76 -39.43 -33.86
N SER A 358 -28.29 -39.66 -35.09
CA SER A 358 -27.88 -40.99 -35.55
C SER A 358 -26.71 -41.55 -34.71
N MET A 359 -25.80 -40.68 -34.26
CA MET A 359 -24.68 -41.06 -33.38
C MET A 359 -25.18 -41.42 -31.97
N SER A 360 -26.18 -40.71 -31.44
CA SER A 360 -26.75 -40.98 -30.11
C SER A 360 -27.40 -42.37 -29.97
N GLN A 361 -27.69 -43.05 -31.09
CA GLN A 361 -28.27 -44.38 -31.08
C GLN A 361 -27.28 -45.47 -30.67
N LYS A 362 -25.97 -45.22 -30.79
CA LYS A 362 -24.91 -46.19 -30.49
C LYS A 362 -24.03 -45.70 -29.35
N LEU A 363 -23.60 -46.61 -28.50
CA LEU A 363 -22.64 -46.33 -27.42
C LEU A 363 -21.29 -45.93 -28.03
N GLY A 364 -20.72 -44.80 -27.60
CA GLY A 364 -19.41 -44.38 -28.10
C GLY A 364 -19.02 -42.94 -27.78
N ILE A 365 -17.77 -42.60 -28.07
CA ILE A 365 -17.24 -41.23 -28.00
C ILE A 365 -16.87 -40.82 -29.42
N TYR A 366 -17.59 -39.85 -29.97
CA TYR A 366 -17.45 -39.37 -31.34
C TYR A 366 -16.62 -38.09 -31.38
N SER A 367 -15.66 -38.02 -32.28
CA SER A 367 -15.02 -36.76 -32.67
C SER A 367 -15.79 -36.21 -33.86
N VAL A 368 -16.42 -35.05 -33.69
CA VAL A 368 -17.34 -34.50 -34.68
C VAL A 368 -16.79 -33.20 -35.24
N TYR A 369 -16.78 -33.09 -36.57
CA TYR A 369 -16.48 -31.85 -37.27
C TYR A 369 -17.70 -31.44 -38.11
N ILE A 370 -18.21 -30.25 -37.83
CA ILE A 370 -19.36 -29.66 -38.53
C ILE A 370 -18.87 -28.44 -39.27
N GLN A 371 -18.97 -28.48 -40.60
CA GLN A 371 -18.52 -27.37 -41.42
C GLN A 371 -19.45 -26.15 -41.28
N GLY A 372 -18.91 -24.95 -41.48
CA GLY A 372 -19.69 -23.71 -41.46
C GLY A 372 -20.83 -23.75 -42.48
N GLN A 373 -21.96 -23.12 -42.15
CA GLN A 373 -23.17 -23.03 -42.98
C GLN A 373 -23.97 -24.33 -43.18
N SER A 374 -23.58 -25.46 -42.58
CA SER A 374 -24.44 -26.65 -42.51
C SER A 374 -25.75 -26.36 -41.75
N ILE A 375 -26.85 -27.04 -42.12
CA ILE A 375 -28.17 -26.81 -41.52
C ILE A 375 -28.09 -27.16 -40.02
N HIS A 376 -28.66 -26.28 -39.17
CA HIS A 376 -28.66 -26.38 -37.71
C HIS A 376 -27.27 -26.35 -37.04
N ASN A 377 -26.21 -25.94 -37.76
CA ASN A 377 -24.97 -25.51 -37.11
C ASN A 377 -25.24 -24.19 -36.36
N PRO A 378 -25.02 -24.11 -35.03
CA PRO A 378 -25.25 -22.88 -34.26
C PRO A 378 -24.23 -21.77 -34.53
N SER A 379 -23.14 -22.06 -35.23
CA SER A 379 -22.05 -21.13 -35.54
C SER A 379 -22.04 -20.76 -37.03
N THR A 380 -21.65 -19.53 -37.35
CA THR A 380 -21.38 -19.08 -38.73
C THR A 380 -20.17 -19.77 -39.34
N ASP A 381 -19.27 -20.25 -38.48
CA ASP A 381 -18.03 -20.93 -38.81
C ASP A 381 -18.10 -22.43 -38.51
N SER A 382 -17.06 -23.15 -38.93
CA SER A 382 -16.95 -24.59 -38.66
C SER A 382 -16.69 -24.84 -37.17
N ILE A 383 -17.39 -25.82 -36.61
CA ILE A 383 -17.23 -26.24 -35.20
C ILE A 383 -16.71 -27.66 -35.11
N ARG A 384 -15.89 -27.91 -34.08
CA ARG A 384 -15.32 -29.23 -33.79
C ARG A 384 -15.53 -29.60 -32.33
N GLY A 385 -15.79 -30.85 -32.04
CA GLY A 385 -16.12 -31.25 -30.69
C GLY A 385 -16.07 -32.74 -30.43
N ILE A 386 -16.36 -33.08 -29.18
CA ILE A 386 -16.52 -34.47 -28.73
C ILE A 386 -17.97 -34.66 -28.31
N LEU A 387 -18.59 -35.73 -28.79
CA LEU A 387 -19.92 -36.18 -28.37
C LEU A 387 -19.79 -37.55 -27.67
N HIS A 388 -20.19 -37.63 -26.41
CA HIS A 388 -20.29 -38.89 -25.68
C HIS A 388 -21.73 -39.39 -25.72
N SER A 389 -21.94 -40.57 -26.29
CA SER A 389 -23.23 -41.24 -26.40
C SER A 389 -23.30 -42.46 -25.49
N THR A 390 -24.39 -42.55 -24.72
CA THR A 390 -24.71 -43.73 -23.90
C THR A 390 -25.56 -44.76 -24.67
N GLY A 391 -25.81 -44.54 -25.96
CA GLY A 391 -26.74 -45.33 -26.76
C GLY A 391 -28.21 -45.06 -26.41
N GLY A 392 -29.14 -45.59 -27.22
CA GLY A 392 -30.58 -45.47 -26.98
C GLY A 392 -31.15 -44.06 -27.19
N GLY A 393 -30.43 -43.18 -27.89
CA GLY A 393 -30.88 -41.82 -28.19
C GLY A 393 -30.42 -40.74 -27.21
N PHE A 394 -29.45 -41.05 -26.35
CA PHE A 394 -28.92 -40.12 -25.36
C PHE A 394 -27.44 -39.84 -25.58
N ALA A 395 -27.09 -38.56 -25.70
CA ALA A 395 -25.71 -38.14 -25.83
C ALA A 395 -25.51 -36.71 -25.31
N SER A 396 -24.26 -36.38 -24.95
CA SER A 396 -23.86 -35.04 -24.56
C SER A 396 -22.46 -34.73 -25.06
N GLY A 397 -22.19 -33.49 -25.42
CA GLY A 397 -20.89 -33.12 -25.99
C GLY A 397 -20.54 -31.66 -25.85
N THR A 398 -19.28 -31.35 -26.17
CA THR A 398 -18.74 -29.98 -26.19
C THR A 398 -18.10 -29.71 -27.54
N PHE A 399 -18.41 -28.56 -28.12
CA PHE A 399 -17.99 -28.13 -29.45
C PHE A 399 -17.39 -26.73 -29.39
N HIS A 400 -16.42 -26.44 -30.25
CA HIS A 400 -15.68 -25.19 -30.28
C HIS A 400 -15.57 -24.67 -31.72
N SER A 401 -15.85 -23.38 -31.90
CA SER A 401 -15.50 -22.62 -33.11
C SER A 401 -14.10 -22.01 -32.97
N ASN A 402 -13.34 -21.90 -34.06
CA ASN A 402 -11.99 -21.34 -34.05
C ASN A 402 -11.74 -20.21 -35.06
N GLN A 403 -12.78 -19.74 -35.75
CA GLN A 403 -12.71 -18.63 -36.71
C GLN A 403 -13.99 -17.82 -36.63
N GLY A 404 -13.90 -16.51 -36.90
CA GLY A 404 -15.01 -15.57 -37.11
C GLY A 404 -15.87 -15.25 -35.89
N ASP A 405 -16.36 -16.28 -35.21
CA ASP A 405 -17.25 -16.24 -34.05
C ASP A 405 -16.48 -16.35 -32.72
N ALA A 406 -15.46 -15.49 -32.58
CA ALA A 406 -14.71 -15.18 -31.36
C ALA A 406 -14.50 -16.29 -30.30
N TYR A 407 -14.06 -17.48 -30.73
CA TYR A 407 -13.81 -18.64 -29.85
C TYR A 407 -15.05 -19.14 -29.07
N SER A 408 -16.21 -19.12 -29.70
CA SER A 408 -17.45 -19.66 -29.13
C SER A 408 -17.33 -21.15 -28.77
N SER A 409 -17.82 -21.49 -27.57
CA SER A 409 -17.95 -22.87 -27.10
C SER A 409 -19.42 -23.22 -26.90
N TYR A 410 -19.79 -24.44 -27.27
CA TYR A 410 -21.17 -24.92 -27.24
C TYR A 410 -21.24 -26.26 -26.49
N SER A 411 -22.25 -26.40 -25.63
CA SER A 411 -22.68 -27.70 -25.13
C SER A 411 -23.81 -28.21 -26.01
N VAL A 412 -23.77 -29.49 -26.34
CA VAL A 412 -24.88 -30.18 -26.99
C VAL A 412 -25.42 -31.27 -26.09
N VAL A 413 -26.74 -31.39 -26.03
CA VAL A 413 -27.43 -32.49 -25.36
C VAL A 413 -28.46 -33.08 -26.31
N ILE A 414 -28.45 -34.40 -26.44
CA ILE A 414 -29.39 -35.17 -27.25
C ILE A 414 -30.25 -36.00 -26.30
N GLN A 415 -31.56 -35.86 -26.42
CA GLN A 415 -32.54 -36.57 -25.59
C GLN A 415 -33.51 -37.36 -26.45
N ASN A 416 -33.83 -38.57 -26.01
CA ASN A 416 -34.82 -39.47 -26.61
C ASN A 416 -34.60 -39.78 -28.10
N GLY A 417 -33.39 -39.56 -28.62
CA GLY A 417 -33.04 -39.80 -30.01
C GLY A 417 -33.78 -38.90 -31.00
N THR A 418 -34.36 -37.79 -30.56
CA THR A 418 -35.18 -36.90 -31.41
C THR A 418 -34.85 -35.43 -31.24
N THR A 419 -34.34 -35.04 -30.07
CA THR A 419 -34.18 -33.63 -29.73
C THR A 419 -32.70 -33.32 -29.49
N VAL A 420 -32.16 -32.40 -30.29
CA VAL A 420 -30.81 -31.85 -30.11
C VAL A 420 -30.94 -30.43 -29.54
N THR A 421 -30.37 -30.21 -28.37
CA THR A 421 -30.32 -28.89 -27.73
C THR A 421 -28.90 -28.38 -27.74
N TRP A 422 -28.69 -27.24 -28.39
CA TRP A 422 -27.45 -26.50 -28.35
C TRP A 422 -27.55 -25.41 -27.28
N LYS A 423 -26.56 -25.34 -26.40
CA LYS A 423 -26.39 -24.27 -25.42
C LYS A 423 -25.06 -23.59 -25.64
N HIS A 424 -25.09 -22.31 -25.92
CA HIS A 424 -23.89 -21.48 -25.95
C HIS A 424 -23.29 -21.39 -24.55
N LEU A 425 -22.01 -21.69 -24.40
CA LEU A 425 -21.31 -21.72 -23.10
C LEU A 425 -20.50 -20.45 -22.84
N ALA A 426 -20.02 -19.76 -23.87
CA ALA A 426 -19.30 -18.49 -23.76
C ALA A 426 -19.16 -17.79 -25.13
N THR A 427 -19.40 -16.48 -25.16
CA THR A 427 -18.87 -15.55 -26.19
C THR A 427 -17.86 -14.58 -25.57
N THR A 428 -17.07 -13.89 -26.40
CA THR A 428 -16.34 -12.68 -25.97
C THR A 428 -17.28 -11.50 -25.68
N GLU A 429 -18.51 -11.51 -26.18
CA GLU A 429 -19.51 -10.47 -25.91
C GLU A 429 -20.10 -10.58 -24.49
N ASP A 430 -20.15 -11.79 -23.92
CA ASP A 430 -20.55 -12.03 -22.53
C ASP A 430 -19.50 -11.51 -21.52
N ILE A 431 -18.27 -11.27 -21.98
CA ILE A 431 -17.18 -10.71 -21.18
C ILE A 431 -17.07 -9.23 -21.52
N THR A 432 -17.51 -8.35 -20.62
CA THR A 432 -17.37 -6.91 -20.82
C THR A 432 -15.89 -6.59 -21.14
N PRO A 433 -15.53 -5.93 -22.27
CA PRO A 433 -14.13 -5.75 -22.65
C PRO A 433 -13.27 -5.07 -21.57
N SER A 434 -13.90 -4.19 -20.78
CA SER A 434 -13.29 -3.52 -19.61
C SER A 434 -12.95 -4.44 -18.43
N SER A 435 -13.36 -5.71 -18.46
CA SER A 435 -13.03 -6.74 -17.48
C SER A 435 -11.91 -7.69 -17.94
N MET A 436 -11.49 -7.60 -19.20
CA MET A 436 -10.38 -8.40 -19.72
C MET A 436 -9.04 -7.81 -19.28
N ARG A 437 -8.14 -8.66 -18.77
CA ARG A 437 -6.77 -8.28 -18.45
C ARG A 437 -6.01 -7.92 -19.74
N GLY A 438 -5.67 -6.64 -19.88
CA GLY A 438 -4.77 -6.14 -20.90
C GLY A 438 -3.30 -6.43 -20.58
N ARG A 439 -2.42 -5.95 -21.45
CA ARG A 439 -0.96 -5.99 -21.22
C ARG A 439 -0.55 -5.08 -20.06
N ASP A 440 0.65 -5.30 -19.53
CA ASP A 440 1.26 -4.41 -18.55
C ASP A 440 1.61 -3.05 -19.21
N LEU A 441 1.34 -1.96 -18.50
CA LEU A 441 1.65 -0.60 -18.95
C LEU A 441 3.12 -0.25 -18.70
N THR A 442 3.66 0.53 -19.62
CA THR A 442 4.99 1.14 -19.56
C THR A 442 4.87 2.65 -19.33
N GLY A 443 5.96 3.31 -18.94
CA GLY A 443 5.98 4.78 -18.78
C GLY A 443 5.70 5.56 -20.07
N ASN A 444 5.77 4.92 -21.24
CA ASN A 444 5.51 5.54 -22.54
C ASN A 444 4.04 5.51 -22.96
N ASP A 445 3.24 4.66 -22.32
CA ASP A 445 1.84 4.44 -22.67
C ASP A 445 0.97 5.59 -22.22
N ASP A 446 0.09 6.08 -23.11
CA ASP A 446 -0.86 7.14 -22.82
C ASP A 446 -2.24 6.55 -22.50
N ILE A 447 -2.64 6.70 -21.24
CA ILE A 447 -3.88 6.14 -20.69
C ILE A 447 -5.12 6.66 -21.41
N PHE A 448 -5.09 7.90 -21.89
CA PHE A 448 -6.22 8.50 -22.57
C PHE A 448 -6.47 7.91 -23.96
N THR A 449 -5.49 7.17 -24.51
CA THR A 449 -5.59 6.51 -25.81
C THR A 449 -5.85 5.01 -25.73
N LEU A 450 -5.91 4.45 -24.50
CA LEU A 450 -6.14 3.02 -24.30
C LEU A 450 -7.56 2.62 -24.78
N ALA A 451 -7.63 1.39 -25.29
CA ALA A 451 -8.89 0.70 -25.56
C ALA A 451 -9.55 0.26 -24.24
N ALA A 452 -10.80 -0.19 -24.29
CA ALA A 452 -11.46 -0.77 -23.11
C ALA A 452 -10.69 -2.01 -22.62
N GLY A 453 -10.41 -2.07 -21.32
CA GLY A 453 -9.62 -3.16 -20.72
C GLY A 453 -9.14 -2.86 -19.30
N LEU A 454 -8.55 -3.86 -18.65
CA LEU A 454 -7.92 -3.77 -17.34
C LEU A 454 -6.40 -3.91 -17.47
N TYR A 455 -5.66 -2.82 -17.31
CA TYR A 455 -4.23 -2.75 -17.57
C TYR A 455 -3.43 -2.63 -16.26
N PRO A 456 -2.66 -3.66 -15.88
CA PRO A 456 -1.79 -3.57 -14.71
C PRO A 456 -0.59 -2.65 -14.96
N MET A 457 -0.06 -2.06 -13.90
CA MET A 457 1.15 -1.24 -13.90
C MET A 457 2.06 -1.66 -12.75
N ALA A 458 3.35 -1.82 -13.03
CA ALA A 458 4.35 -2.29 -12.07
C ALA A 458 5.64 -1.48 -12.21
N GLY A 459 5.95 -0.68 -11.19
CA GLY A 459 7.20 0.09 -11.09
C GLY A 459 7.28 1.32 -11.99
N VAL A 460 6.24 1.69 -12.74
CA VAL A 460 6.25 2.85 -13.65
C VAL A 460 4.90 3.57 -13.66
N THR A 461 4.92 4.90 -13.79
CA THR A 461 3.72 5.72 -14.01
C THR A 461 3.57 5.98 -15.52
N PRO A 462 2.48 5.54 -16.18
CA PRO A 462 2.20 5.83 -17.57
C PRO A 462 1.88 7.32 -17.82
N LYS A 463 1.95 7.78 -19.07
CA LYS A 463 1.60 9.15 -19.47
C LYS A 463 0.12 9.44 -19.17
N ASN A 464 -0.14 10.68 -18.77
CA ASN A 464 -1.44 11.14 -18.28
C ASN A 464 -1.97 10.34 -17.07
N GLY A 465 -1.12 9.54 -16.43
CA GLY A 465 -1.38 8.87 -15.17
C GLY A 465 -1.24 9.79 -13.96
N ILE A 466 -1.52 9.26 -12.78
CA ILE A 466 -1.43 10.00 -11.52
C ILE A 466 0.04 10.05 -11.09
N PRO A 467 0.65 11.25 -10.96
CA PRO A 467 2.06 11.37 -10.59
C PRO A 467 2.37 10.68 -9.26
N GLY A 468 3.45 9.91 -9.22
CA GLY A 468 3.93 9.23 -8.01
C GLY A 468 3.27 7.88 -7.72
N VAL A 469 2.25 7.48 -8.48
CA VAL A 469 1.65 6.14 -8.37
C VAL A 469 2.23 5.22 -9.45
N THR A 470 2.99 4.20 -9.01
CA THR A 470 3.76 3.31 -9.91
C THR A 470 3.31 1.85 -9.86
N TRP A 471 2.37 1.51 -8.99
CA TRP A 471 1.86 0.14 -8.80
C TRP A 471 0.33 0.14 -8.69
N GLY A 472 -0.31 -0.74 -9.44
CA GLY A 472 -1.77 -0.92 -9.40
C GLY A 472 -2.36 -1.40 -10.73
N TRP A 473 -3.58 -0.99 -11.04
CA TRP A 473 -4.18 -1.17 -12.37
C TRP A 473 -5.02 0.01 -12.82
N VAL A 474 -5.11 0.17 -14.14
CA VAL A 474 -5.97 1.13 -14.83
C VAL A 474 -7.07 0.37 -15.53
N GLN A 475 -8.32 0.71 -15.27
CA GLN A 475 -9.46 0.16 -15.98
C GLN A 475 -10.07 1.19 -16.90
N VAL A 476 -10.20 0.85 -18.17
CA VAL A 476 -10.83 1.69 -19.19
C VAL A 476 -12.16 1.10 -19.58
N VAL A 477 -13.21 1.89 -19.44
CA VAL A 477 -14.56 1.59 -19.92
C VAL A 477 -14.86 2.56 -21.05
N ASP A 478 -15.29 2.03 -22.21
CA ASP A 478 -15.54 2.83 -23.40
C ASP A 478 -16.88 2.44 -24.02
N ASN A 479 -17.90 3.28 -23.80
CA ASN A 479 -19.26 3.10 -24.32
C ASN A 479 -19.69 4.32 -25.17
N GLY A 480 -18.75 4.97 -25.87
CA GLY A 480 -18.98 6.24 -26.57
C GLY A 480 -18.64 7.49 -25.75
N ASN A 481 -18.62 7.36 -24.42
CA ASN A 481 -17.86 8.22 -23.51
C ASN A 481 -16.77 7.35 -22.87
N LYS A 482 -15.55 7.87 -22.70
CA LYS A 482 -14.46 7.12 -22.04
C LYS A 482 -14.45 7.41 -20.55
N PHE A 483 -14.42 6.35 -19.76
CA PHE A 483 -14.31 6.38 -18.31
C PHE A 483 -13.08 5.58 -17.88
N VAL A 484 -12.14 6.25 -17.23
CA VAL A 484 -10.89 5.65 -16.78
C VAL A 484 -10.90 5.62 -15.26
N ARG A 485 -10.71 4.43 -14.69
CA ARG A 485 -10.49 4.21 -13.26
C ARG A 485 -9.04 3.83 -13.03
N TRP A 486 -8.49 4.34 -11.96
CA TRP A 486 -7.17 4.01 -11.48
C TRP A 486 -7.28 3.47 -10.08
N PHE A 487 -6.68 2.32 -9.83
CA PHE A 487 -6.58 1.71 -8.51
C PHE A 487 -5.10 1.55 -8.17
N ASP A 488 -4.67 2.08 -7.02
CA ASP A 488 -3.35 1.77 -6.48
C ASP A 488 -3.37 0.45 -5.67
N VAL A 489 -2.19 -0.08 -5.35
CA VAL A 489 -2.04 -1.30 -4.53
C VAL A 489 -2.58 -1.15 -3.10
N ASN A 490 -2.88 0.07 -2.65
CA ASN A 490 -3.45 0.36 -1.33
C ASN A 490 -4.99 0.48 -1.38
N GLY A 491 -5.61 0.19 -2.52
CA GLY A 491 -7.06 0.24 -2.69
C GLY A 491 -7.63 1.66 -2.87
N ARG A 492 -6.79 2.66 -3.16
CA ARG A 492 -7.28 4.01 -3.47
C ARG A 492 -7.71 4.09 -4.92
N GLU A 493 -8.92 4.59 -5.14
CA GLU A 493 -9.49 4.76 -6.48
C GLU A 493 -9.55 6.22 -6.90
N GLN A 494 -9.15 6.49 -8.13
CA GLN A 494 -9.41 7.76 -8.81
C GLN A 494 -10.02 7.54 -10.19
N ILE A 495 -10.83 8.49 -10.62
CA ILE A 495 -11.55 8.44 -11.89
C ILE A 495 -11.20 9.65 -12.75
N ASN A 496 -11.18 9.45 -14.06
CA ASN A 496 -11.11 10.50 -15.05
C ASN A 496 -12.04 10.15 -16.20
N THR A 497 -12.74 11.14 -16.73
CA THR A 497 -13.84 10.93 -17.66
C THR A 497 -13.71 11.88 -18.83
N TYR A 498 -13.88 11.34 -20.04
CA TYR A 498 -13.92 12.07 -21.29
C TYR A 498 -15.38 12.17 -21.74
N LEU A 499 -15.95 13.37 -21.61
CA LEU A 499 -17.35 13.67 -21.94
C LEU A 499 -17.52 15.16 -22.29
N GLY A 500 -18.72 15.52 -22.76
CA GLY A 500 -19.13 16.90 -23.03
C GLY A 500 -19.13 17.27 -24.52
N SER A 501 -19.52 18.52 -24.81
CA SER A 501 -19.50 19.10 -26.16
C SER A 501 -18.97 20.54 -26.08
N PRO A 502 -17.67 20.78 -26.37
CA PRO A 502 -16.67 19.82 -26.84
C PRO A 502 -16.21 18.84 -25.76
N ALA A 503 -15.89 17.61 -26.17
CA ALA A 503 -15.44 16.56 -25.27
C ALA A 503 -14.06 16.89 -24.69
N HIS A 504 -13.93 16.82 -23.37
CA HIS A 504 -12.69 17.11 -22.65
C HIS A 504 -12.50 16.12 -21.49
N TRP A 505 -11.25 15.96 -21.06
CA TRP A 505 -10.93 15.19 -19.86
C TRP A 505 -11.20 16.04 -18.62
N SER A 506 -11.96 15.47 -17.70
CA SER A 506 -12.32 16.11 -16.43
C SER A 506 -11.17 16.29 -15.43
N GLY A 507 -10.03 15.62 -15.66
CA GLY A 507 -8.97 15.46 -14.67
C GLY A 507 -9.24 14.30 -13.69
N TRP A 508 -8.19 13.85 -13.00
CA TRP A 508 -8.24 12.77 -12.00
C TRP A 508 -8.92 13.25 -10.71
N ARG A 509 -9.86 12.47 -10.18
CA ARG A 509 -10.60 12.78 -8.94
C ARG A 509 -10.93 11.52 -8.14
N ALA A 510 -11.02 11.61 -6.81
CA ALA A 510 -11.39 10.48 -5.95
C ALA A 510 -12.89 10.13 -6.04
N THR A 511 -13.23 8.85 -5.87
CA THR A 511 -14.61 8.31 -5.99
C THR A 511 -15.56 8.67 -4.84
N ASN A 512 -15.07 9.32 -3.78
CA ASN A 512 -15.89 9.78 -2.66
C ASN A 512 -16.53 11.17 -2.86
N SER A 513 -16.70 11.62 -4.11
CA SER A 513 -17.42 12.85 -4.42
C SER A 513 -18.93 12.59 -4.52
N SER A 514 -19.68 12.87 -3.46
CA SER A 514 -21.15 12.83 -3.52
C SER A 514 -21.66 14.02 -4.33
N ILE A 515 -22.41 13.79 -5.41
CA ILE A 515 -23.09 14.88 -6.12
C ILE A 515 -24.20 15.40 -5.21
N VAL A 516 -24.13 16.68 -4.86
CA VAL A 516 -25.11 17.33 -4.00
C VAL A 516 -26.41 17.50 -4.77
N ALA A 517 -27.56 17.26 -4.16
CA ALA A 517 -28.86 17.50 -4.80
C ALA A 517 -29.10 19.01 -5.00
N SER A 518 -29.84 19.39 -6.03
CA SER A 518 -30.31 20.77 -6.16
C SER A 518 -31.12 21.18 -4.93
N SER A 519 -31.08 22.47 -4.58
CA SER A 519 -31.65 23.08 -3.36
C SER A 519 -30.99 22.71 -2.02
N THR A 520 -29.90 21.94 -2.01
CA THR A 520 -29.19 21.63 -0.77
C THR A 520 -28.68 22.90 -0.08
N ASN A 521 -28.83 22.93 1.25
CA ASN A 521 -28.27 23.97 2.10
C ASN A 521 -26.86 23.56 2.55
N LEU A 522 -25.84 24.35 2.21
CA LEU A 522 -24.46 24.00 2.58
C LEU A 522 -24.22 23.95 4.09
N ASN A 523 -25.07 24.58 4.90
CA ASN A 523 -24.99 24.51 6.35
C ASN A 523 -25.44 23.15 6.92
N THR A 524 -26.08 22.29 6.12
CA THR A 524 -26.45 20.93 6.56
C THR A 524 -25.37 19.89 6.22
N LEU A 525 -24.37 20.26 5.41
CA LEU A 525 -23.28 19.36 5.00
C LEU A 525 -22.11 19.45 5.99
N MET A 526 -22.24 18.73 7.10
CA MET A 526 -21.22 18.73 8.18
C MET A 526 -20.41 17.44 8.26
N LEU A 527 -20.76 16.41 7.48
CA LEU A 527 -20.04 15.14 7.45
C LEU A 527 -18.79 15.26 6.57
N SER A 528 -17.66 14.76 7.07
CA SER A 528 -16.41 14.72 6.33
C SER A 528 -16.58 14.06 4.97
N GLY A 529 -16.13 14.74 3.91
CA GLY A 529 -16.26 14.23 2.56
C GLY A 529 -15.98 15.29 1.50
N THR A 530 -15.94 14.82 0.26
CA THR A 530 -15.88 15.66 -0.93
C THR A 530 -17.25 15.66 -1.58
N TYR A 531 -17.72 16.83 -2.01
CA TYR A 531 -19.04 17.02 -2.56
C TYR A 531 -18.95 17.83 -3.85
N MET A 532 -19.72 17.45 -4.87
CA MET A 532 -19.75 18.17 -6.15
C MET A 532 -21.06 18.92 -6.32
N LEU A 533 -20.95 20.18 -6.73
CA LEU A 533 -22.07 21.03 -7.10
C LEU A 533 -21.96 21.32 -8.59
N ASN A 534 -22.78 20.63 -9.38
CA ASN A 534 -22.75 20.70 -10.84
C ASN A 534 -23.95 21.49 -11.39
N GLY A 535 -23.80 22.80 -11.56
CA GLY A 535 -24.84 23.62 -12.20
C GLY A 535 -26.18 23.61 -11.46
N ILE A 536 -26.14 23.44 -10.14
CA ILE A 536 -27.30 23.33 -9.26
C ILE A 536 -27.42 24.56 -8.36
N THR A 537 -28.64 25.03 -8.14
CA THR A 537 -28.91 26.07 -7.15
C THR A 537 -28.77 25.48 -5.75
N VAL A 538 -27.84 25.98 -4.94
CA VAL A 538 -27.67 25.64 -3.52
C VAL A 538 -27.75 26.91 -2.67
N THR A 539 -28.04 26.79 -1.38
CA THR A 539 -28.11 27.93 -0.45
C THR A 539 -26.88 28.00 0.45
N ASN A 540 -26.56 29.21 0.94
CA ASN A 540 -25.35 29.52 1.74
C ASN A 540 -24.02 29.40 0.99
N LEU A 541 -24.01 29.76 -0.30
CA LEU A 541 -22.78 29.99 -1.06
C LEU A 541 -22.07 31.29 -0.63
N PRO A 542 -20.76 31.41 -0.91
CA PRO A 542 -20.07 32.69 -0.92
C PRO A 542 -20.81 33.73 -1.79
N SER A 543 -20.76 34.99 -1.36
CA SER A 543 -21.35 36.11 -2.10
C SER A 543 -20.76 36.22 -3.50
N GLY A 544 -21.61 36.38 -4.52
CA GLY A 544 -21.20 36.47 -5.92
C GLY A 544 -21.24 35.15 -6.69
N LEU A 545 -21.45 34.02 -6.02
CA LEU A 545 -21.72 32.73 -6.68
C LEU A 545 -23.22 32.48 -6.79
N THR A 546 -23.64 31.92 -7.94
CA THR A 546 -25.06 31.70 -8.29
C THR A 546 -25.42 30.21 -8.32
N GLY A 547 -24.45 29.31 -8.11
CA GLY A 547 -24.64 27.85 -8.18
C GLY A 547 -24.67 27.28 -9.60
N SER A 548 -24.68 28.14 -10.63
CA SER A 548 -24.50 27.73 -12.02
C SER A 548 -23.04 27.36 -12.36
N GLN A 549 -22.10 27.72 -11.49
CA GLN A 549 -20.69 27.36 -11.58
C GLN A 549 -20.45 25.91 -11.14
N TRP A 550 -19.39 25.29 -11.64
CA TRP A 550 -18.94 23.97 -11.20
C TRP A 550 -18.09 24.15 -9.94
N LEU A 551 -18.59 23.66 -8.80
CA LEU A 551 -17.93 23.85 -7.51
C LEU A 551 -17.63 22.50 -6.85
N THR A 552 -16.48 22.42 -6.19
CA THR A 552 -16.09 21.30 -5.34
C THR A 552 -16.07 21.76 -3.89
N LEU A 553 -16.82 21.10 -3.02
CA LEU A 553 -16.85 21.37 -1.59
C LEU A 553 -16.13 20.25 -0.85
N TYR A 554 -15.12 20.60 -0.07
CA TYR A 554 -14.51 19.74 0.92
C TYR A 554 -15.08 20.08 2.29
N VAL A 555 -15.54 19.06 3.00
CA VAL A 555 -15.99 19.17 4.39
C VAL A 555 -15.02 18.36 5.24
N ASN A 556 -14.48 18.98 6.27
CA ASN A 556 -13.66 18.32 7.28
C ASN A 556 -14.28 18.52 8.64
N GLN A 557 -14.96 17.49 9.14
CA GLN A 557 -15.50 17.44 10.49
C GLN A 557 -14.37 17.13 11.47
N ILE A 558 -14.06 18.09 12.33
CA ILE A 558 -13.06 17.91 13.39
C ILE A 558 -13.72 17.23 14.59
N ALA A 559 -14.98 17.59 14.89
CA ALA A 559 -15.83 16.97 15.90
C ALA A 559 -17.32 17.11 15.53
N GLY A 560 -18.23 16.43 16.24
CA GLY A 560 -19.68 16.53 16.02
C GLY A 560 -20.21 17.98 15.93
N SER A 561 -19.58 18.89 16.67
CA SER A 561 -19.92 20.30 16.81
C SER A 561 -19.05 21.28 16.01
N ASN A 562 -17.91 20.86 15.47
CA ASN A 562 -16.90 21.76 14.89
C ASN A 562 -16.30 21.20 13.58
N GLY A 563 -16.00 22.09 12.63
CA GLY A 563 -15.27 21.69 11.44
C GLY A 563 -15.09 22.81 10.42
N THR A 564 -14.59 22.45 9.25
CA THR A 564 -14.29 23.39 8.17
C THR A 564 -14.89 22.96 6.84
N GLN A 565 -15.24 23.96 6.04
CA GLN A 565 -15.68 23.80 4.67
C GLN A 565 -14.76 24.60 3.75
N ILE A 566 -14.28 23.97 2.69
CA ILE A 566 -13.49 24.59 1.63
C ILE A 566 -14.25 24.41 0.32
N LEU A 567 -14.61 25.50 -0.32
CA LEU A 567 -15.27 25.51 -1.62
C LEU A 567 -14.29 25.96 -2.68
N ILE A 568 -14.22 25.24 -3.80
CA ILE A 568 -13.34 25.56 -4.92
C ILE A 568 -14.19 25.70 -6.17
N ASN A 569 -14.04 26.81 -6.89
CA ASN A 569 -14.62 26.97 -8.21
C ASN A 569 -13.73 26.27 -9.23
N SER A 570 -14.22 25.18 -9.79
CA SER A 570 -13.48 24.32 -10.72
C SER A 570 -13.09 25.04 -12.02
N ASN A 571 -13.77 26.13 -12.39
CA ASN A 571 -13.48 26.88 -13.61
C ASN A 571 -12.37 27.93 -13.41
N THR A 572 -12.32 28.56 -12.24
CA THR A 572 -11.41 29.70 -11.98
C THR A 572 -10.29 29.37 -11.01
N GLY A 573 -10.38 28.26 -10.29
CA GLY A 573 -9.47 27.91 -9.21
C GLY A 573 -9.70 28.71 -7.92
N GLN A 574 -10.64 29.68 -7.91
CA GLN A 574 -10.95 30.47 -6.71
C GLN A 574 -11.37 29.56 -5.56
N MET A 575 -10.88 29.87 -4.36
CA MET A 575 -11.11 29.09 -3.16
C MET A 575 -11.76 29.95 -2.09
N TRP A 576 -12.75 29.40 -1.41
CA TRP A 576 -13.36 29.99 -0.22
C TRP A 576 -13.28 29.01 0.94
N THR A 577 -13.02 29.52 2.13
CA THR A 577 -12.98 28.72 3.35
C THR A 577 -13.93 29.30 4.40
N ARG A 578 -14.60 28.45 5.16
CA ARG A 578 -15.31 28.83 6.38
C ARG A 578 -15.21 27.73 7.43
N GLY A 579 -15.43 28.09 8.68
CA GLY A 579 -15.59 27.14 9.79
C GLY A 579 -17.03 27.06 10.27
N TRP A 580 -17.32 26.03 11.06
CA TRP A 580 -18.46 26.04 11.97
C TRP A 580 -18.01 25.58 13.35
N HIS A 581 -18.73 26.05 14.37
CA HIS A 581 -18.52 25.64 15.76
C HIS A 581 -19.85 25.68 16.52
N ALA A 582 -19.94 24.95 17.64
CA ALA A 582 -21.09 25.01 18.53
C ALA A 582 -20.87 25.97 19.71
N SER A 583 -21.76 26.94 19.86
CA SER A 583 -21.96 27.73 21.09
C SER A 583 -23.46 27.76 21.40
N GLY A 584 -23.97 26.67 21.99
CA GLY A 584 -25.41 26.44 22.21
C GLY A 584 -26.22 26.06 20.95
N SER A 585 -25.77 26.46 19.76
CA SER A 585 -26.26 26.01 18.44
C SER A 585 -25.10 26.06 17.42
N ILE A 586 -25.23 25.38 16.27
CA ILE A 586 -24.20 25.40 15.23
C ILE A 586 -24.18 26.77 14.55
N ILE A 587 -23.03 27.45 14.61
CA ILE A 587 -22.79 28.75 13.98
C ILE A 587 -21.73 28.58 12.90
N PHE A 588 -22.08 28.96 11.66
CA PHE A 588 -21.13 29.03 10.55
C PHE A 588 -20.48 30.41 10.50
N THR A 589 -19.17 30.47 10.33
CA THR A 589 -18.48 31.73 10.02
C THR A 589 -18.80 32.17 8.60
N ALA A 590 -18.56 33.45 8.30
CA ALA A 590 -18.60 33.94 6.93
C ALA A 590 -17.57 33.17 6.06
N TRP A 591 -17.89 33.06 4.77
CA TRP A 591 -16.93 32.60 3.77
C TRP A 591 -15.82 33.62 3.60
N VAL A 592 -14.57 33.15 3.61
CA VAL A 592 -13.37 33.94 3.35
C VAL A 592 -12.78 33.46 2.04
N GLU A 593 -12.67 34.34 1.04
CA GLU A 593 -11.99 34.04 -0.22
C GLU A 593 -10.48 34.08 -0.04
N SER A 594 -9.78 33.05 -0.52
CA SER A 594 -8.33 33.02 -0.54
C SER A 594 -7.81 34.00 -1.60
N VAL A 595 -6.82 34.80 -1.23
CA VAL A 595 -6.09 35.66 -2.18
C VAL A 595 -5.32 34.76 -3.15
N MET A 596 -5.67 34.81 -4.42
CA MET A 596 -4.92 34.14 -5.48
C MET A 596 -3.97 35.09 -6.18
N GLY A 597 -2.88 34.53 -6.71
CA GLY A 597 -2.04 35.22 -7.67
C GLY A 597 -2.82 35.55 -8.93
N ASN A 598 -2.75 36.80 -9.36
CA ASN A 598 -3.04 37.19 -10.72
C ASN A 598 -2.01 36.49 -11.62
N SER A 599 -2.47 35.96 -12.76
CA SER A 599 -1.63 35.22 -13.72
C SER A 599 -0.47 36.03 -14.31
N ASN A 600 -0.39 37.32 -14.02
CA ASN A 600 0.71 38.23 -14.35
C ASN A 600 1.75 38.38 -13.22
N GLY A 601 1.73 37.49 -12.22
CA GLY A 601 2.68 37.52 -11.10
C GLY A 601 2.38 38.61 -10.08
N THR A 602 1.15 39.11 -9.98
CA THR A 602 0.70 40.03 -8.91
C THR A 602 -0.33 39.34 -8.00
N ILE A 603 -0.75 39.95 -6.90
CA ILE A 603 -1.91 39.51 -6.09
C ILE A 603 -2.87 40.69 -5.93
N THR A 604 -4.18 40.44 -5.85
CA THR A 604 -5.15 41.51 -5.53
C THR A 604 -5.81 41.25 -4.19
N VAL A 605 -5.71 42.21 -3.26
CA VAL A 605 -6.30 42.15 -1.92
C VAL A 605 -7.11 43.42 -1.69
N ASN A 606 -8.39 43.29 -1.32
CA ASN A 606 -9.29 44.43 -1.06
C ASN A 606 -9.34 45.46 -2.21
N GLY A 607 -9.30 44.98 -3.46
CA GLY A 607 -9.31 45.84 -4.65
C GLY A 607 -7.97 46.51 -4.99
N GLN A 608 -6.90 46.22 -4.26
CA GLN A 608 -5.56 46.74 -4.52
C GLN A 608 -4.65 45.63 -5.05
N THR A 609 -3.89 45.93 -6.11
CA THR A 609 -2.98 44.97 -6.78
C THR A 609 -1.54 45.18 -6.34
N TYR A 610 -0.88 44.10 -5.92
CA TYR A 610 0.49 44.07 -5.40
C TYR A 610 1.38 43.20 -6.27
N ALA A 611 2.51 43.73 -6.73
CA ALA A 611 3.54 42.96 -7.43
C ALA A 611 4.67 42.56 -6.47
N PRO A 612 5.18 41.31 -6.51
CA PRO A 612 6.41 40.92 -5.84
C PRO A 612 7.56 41.78 -6.34
N VAL A 613 8.40 42.25 -5.41
CA VAL A 613 9.58 43.02 -5.77
C VAL A 613 10.69 42.05 -6.18
N ALA A 614 11.22 42.22 -7.38
CA ALA A 614 12.33 41.39 -7.86
C ALA A 614 13.59 41.64 -7.01
N MET A 615 14.06 40.62 -6.31
CA MET A 615 15.36 40.60 -5.65
C MET A 615 16.40 40.06 -6.62
N ASP A 616 17.50 40.77 -6.80
CA ASP A 616 18.68 40.21 -7.45
C ASP A 616 19.24 39.09 -6.56
N VAL A 617 19.16 37.86 -7.06
CA VAL A 617 19.55 36.64 -6.33
C VAL A 617 21.02 36.59 -5.97
N ASN A 618 21.89 37.31 -6.67
CA ASN A 618 23.33 37.30 -6.43
C ASN A 618 23.76 38.36 -5.42
N SER A 619 23.18 39.56 -5.51
CA SER A 619 23.51 40.68 -4.61
C SER A 619 22.61 40.75 -3.37
N LYS A 620 21.54 39.93 -3.32
CA LYS A 620 20.42 40.06 -2.37
C LYS A 620 19.83 41.48 -2.31
N SER A 621 20.07 42.28 -3.35
CA SER A 621 19.68 43.67 -3.41
C SER A 621 18.35 43.80 -4.14
N VAL A 622 17.52 44.73 -3.67
CA VAL A 622 16.21 45.02 -4.26
C VAL A 622 16.35 46.35 -5.00
N SER A 623 16.24 46.35 -6.33
CA SER A 623 16.59 47.51 -7.17
C SER A 623 15.64 48.70 -7.01
N ALA A 624 14.41 48.44 -6.57
CA ALA A 624 13.46 49.45 -6.13
C ALA A 624 12.47 48.79 -5.17
N ILE A 625 12.41 49.25 -3.91
CA ILE A 625 11.30 48.93 -3.01
C ILE A 625 10.16 49.88 -3.44
N PRO A 626 9.02 49.39 -3.94
CA PRO A 626 7.82 50.21 -4.08
C PRO A 626 7.53 50.87 -2.73
N ASN A 627 7.22 52.16 -2.69
CA ASN A 627 6.86 52.86 -1.45
C ASN A 627 5.59 52.22 -0.87
N PHE A 628 5.74 51.16 -0.08
CA PHE A 628 4.62 50.40 0.50
C PHE A 628 3.97 51.13 1.68
N VAL A 629 4.52 52.26 2.09
CA VAL A 629 3.92 53.12 3.09
C VAL A 629 4.27 54.55 2.73
N ASN A 630 3.27 55.44 2.66
CA ASN A 630 3.47 56.88 2.59
C ASN A 630 4.08 57.45 3.90
N GLY A 631 4.78 56.64 4.69
CA GLY A 631 5.20 56.94 6.05
C GLY A 631 4.36 56.23 7.12
N PHE A 632 4.80 56.36 8.38
CA PHE A 632 4.08 55.90 9.57
C PHE A 632 3.28 57.07 10.16
N LYS A 633 1.99 56.85 10.46
CA LYS A 633 1.17 57.86 11.14
C LYS A 633 1.30 57.73 12.65
N LEU A 634 1.75 58.79 13.31
CA LEU A 634 1.79 58.91 14.77
C LEU A 634 0.95 60.13 15.18
N ASN A 635 -0.12 59.92 15.96
CA ASN A 635 -1.01 60.99 16.43
C ASN A 635 -1.53 61.94 15.33
N GLY A 636 -1.80 61.41 14.12
CA GLY A 636 -2.32 62.19 13.00
C GLY A 636 -1.26 62.77 12.06
N HIS A 637 0.02 62.80 12.48
CA HIS A 637 1.15 63.27 11.68
C HIS A 637 1.76 62.13 10.85
N LEU A 638 2.11 62.39 9.60
CA LEU A 638 2.72 61.45 8.66
C LEU A 638 4.24 61.58 8.67
N ILE A 639 4.94 60.59 9.23
CA ILE A 639 6.39 60.55 9.28
C ILE A 639 6.91 59.73 8.10
N ASN A 640 7.71 60.32 7.20
CA ASN A 640 8.18 59.67 5.97
C ASN A 640 9.66 59.99 5.67
N ILE A 641 10.31 59.22 4.80
CA ILE A 641 11.62 59.55 4.23
C ILE A 641 11.43 60.00 2.78
N ASN A 642 11.62 61.29 2.53
CA ASN A 642 11.57 61.89 1.21
C ASN A 642 12.95 61.85 0.52
N PRO A 643 13.04 61.46 -0.76
CA PRO A 643 14.32 61.33 -1.45
C PRO A 643 15.04 62.68 -1.71
N THR A 644 14.32 63.81 -1.68
CA THR A 644 14.89 65.16 -1.84
C THR A 644 15.21 65.79 -0.49
N ASN A 645 14.35 65.58 0.50
CA ASN A 645 14.37 66.33 1.77
C ASN A 645 14.76 65.48 2.99
N GLY A 646 15.11 64.21 2.82
CA GLY A 646 15.44 63.30 3.91
C GLY A 646 14.22 63.00 4.78
N TRP A 647 14.38 62.95 6.10
CA TRP A 647 13.28 62.69 7.02
C TRP A 647 12.26 63.84 7.02
N THR A 648 10.98 63.55 6.75
CA THR A 648 9.89 64.53 6.74
C THR A 648 8.78 64.17 7.72
N VAL A 649 8.10 65.19 8.24
CA VAL A 649 6.84 65.09 8.99
C VAL A 649 5.80 65.93 8.26
N ASP A 650 4.67 65.35 7.89
CA ASP A 650 3.61 65.98 7.08
C ASP A 650 4.09 66.62 5.77
N GLY A 651 5.14 66.04 5.17
CA GLY A 651 5.72 66.52 3.92
C GLY A 651 6.74 67.67 4.07
N VAL A 652 6.99 68.13 5.30
CA VAL A 652 7.99 69.16 5.61
C VAL A 652 9.28 68.51 6.14
N PRO A 653 10.49 68.97 5.75
CA PRO A 653 11.75 68.41 6.27
C PRO A 653 11.87 68.58 7.78
N LEU A 654 12.31 67.52 8.48
CA LEU A 654 12.53 67.52 9.93
C LEU A 654 13.50 68.63 10.35
N ILE A 655 14.47 68.98 9.50
CA ILE A 655 15.39 70.10 9.70
C ILE A 655 15.13 71.12 8.61
N SER A 656 14.67 72.31 9.00
CA SER A 656 14.39 73.43 8.11
C SER A 656 15.37 74.57 8.34
N ILE A 657 16.03 75.02 7.27
CA ILE A 657 17.01 76.10 7.31
C ILE A 657 16.32 77.44 7.03
N VAL A 658 16.54 78.43 7.89
CA VAL A 658 15.99 79.79 7.73
C VAL A 658 17.08 80.85 7.71
N ALA A 659 16.70 82.06 7.28
CA ALA A 659 17.63 83.14 6.95
C ALA A 659 18.34 83.77 8.15
N ASP A 660 17.74 83.72 9.35
CA ASP A 660 18.27 84.36 10.55
C ASP A 660 17.75 83.72 11.85
N GLU A 661 18.44 83.99 12.95
CA GLU A 661 18.19 83.35 14.25
C GLU A 661 16.84 83.78 14.86
N ALA A 662 16.40 85.02 14.62
CA ALA A 662 15.11 85.50 15.10
C ALA A 662 13.95 84.75 14.42
N THR A 663 14.07 84.51 13.12
CA THR A 663 13.13 83.69 12.34
C THR A 663 13.14 82.24 12.81
N ALA A 664 14.31 81.64 13.05
CA ALA A 664 14.42 80.27 13.57
C ALA A 664 13.72 80.13 14.94
N LYS A 665 13.98 81.07 15.84
CA LYS A 665 13.40 81.10 17.18
C LYS A 665 11.88 81.27 17.16
N SER A 666 11.36 82.15 16.31
CA SER A 666 9.91 82.36 16.16
C SER A 666 9.18 81.12 15.62
N LYS A 667 9.80 80.40 14.68
CA LYS A 667 9.24 79.17 14.11
C LYS A 667 9.27 78.00 15.09
N SER A 668 10.36 77.78 15.80
CA SER A 668 10.48 76.72 16.82
C SER A 668 9.52 76.88 18.00
N LEU A 669 9.03 78.10 18.29
CA LEU A 669 8.01 78.32 19.32
C LEU A 669 6.60 77.88 18.91
N ASN A 670 6.32 77.86 17.61
CA ASN A 670 5.00 77.58 17.07
C ASN A 670 4.89 76.18 16.42
N ASP A 671 6.03 75.59 16.08
CA ASP A 671 6.13 74.27 15.45
C ASP A 671 7.17 73.43 16.20
N LEU A 672 6.66 72.59 17.11
CA LEU A 672 7.47 71.73 17.97
C LEU A 672 7.94 70.44 17.26
N LEU A 673 7.47 70.18 16.03
CA LEU A 673 7.77 68.94 15.31
C LEU A 673 9.01 69.06 14.42
N HIS A 674 9.39 70.29 14.05
CA HIS A 674 10.51 70.55 13.14
C HIS A 674 11.64 71.32 13.85
N PHE A 675 12.87 70.97 13.51
CA PHE A 675 14.06 71.71 13.94
C PHE A 675 14.33 72.86 12.97
N TRP A 676 14.21 74.09 13.45
CA TRP A 676 14.53 75.29 12.70
C TRP A 676 15.93 75.76 13.04
N VAL A 677 16.82 75.72 12.06
CA VAL A 677 18.24 76.08 12.23
C VAL A 677 18.62 77.18 11.26
N THR A 678 19.60 78.00 11.63
CA THR A 678 20.24 78.94 10.72
C THR A 678 21.44 78.28 10.07
N LYS A 679 21.70 78.63 8.81
CA LYS A 679 22.96 78.29 8.17
C LYS A 679 23.94 79.45 8.42
N GLU A 680 25.00 79.17 9.17
CA GLU A 680 26.15 80.08 9.28
C GLU A 680 26.98 80.11 7.99
#